data_AF-A0A1R3H781-F1
#
_entry.id   AF-A0A1R3H781-F1
#
_cell.length_a   1.000
_cell.length_b   1.000
_cell.length_c   1.000
_cell.angle_alpha   90.00
_cell.angle_beta   90.00
_cell.angle_gamma   90.00
#
_symmetry.space_group_name_H-M   'P 1'
#
loop_
_entity.id
_entity.type
_entity.pdbx_description
1 polymer ?
#
loop_
_entity_poly.entity_id
_entity_poly.type
_entity_poly.pdbx_seq_one_letter_code
_entity_poly.pdbx_strand_id
1 'polypeptide(L)'
;MSSSTCFKCYPWSQAPSLPFFQKPTSHFSIISFSSSQQNQTQFPLSHNFTPTQLLDTLRRQNDESSALRLFDWASKQPNFTPNLPIYEELLTKLGKLGSFDSMKHVLQQMKLSGCEIRRALFRRKRGNEAMRLYREMLENSEPPDAITYKVVFRGLCSGGGPIGEAVDFLVEMIEKGFLPEFSSFYMLAEGLNALAMEDTLIKLIDMVMKKANCSDSEVSMIRGFLKIRKFQDALAESSEKLMAIESMATHDEETPLVADISRGETPKSRTRDVHILSSAFLLVFLAYGAAQNLETTVNSEGNLGTVTLGILYVSFAFFSLFAKLVVLKLGSKNAVILGTTGYWLYIAANLKPNWYTMVTASVYLGFAASIIWVGEGTYLTSIARSHSLETKLHEAIVIGKFNGEFWAMFALHQFVGNLITLAILDTKAEGSSSNTTLLFIVFLFSMTLGTILMCFIRKSDDNEEKVSADSSVSVFSVLASRLKSVITPLLDKRMLLIIPLIAYSGLQQAFVWADYTKDVVNPVLGEAGVGGAMAVYGAFDAICSLAAGRLTSGLRSITLIVIGGAFFQAVIFLWLLLRYTATSGVLGIIYPLLMAALLGIGDGVLNTQLSALLALLFKQDTEGAFAQLKLWQSSAIAVVFFLSTAVTLQTMVLIMLVGILVSVVAFLYLTLKVEKAFS
;
A
#
# COMPACT_ATOMS: atom_id res chain seq x y z
N MET A 1 -85.90 24.44 60.47
CA MET A 1 -85.64 24.03 61.86
C MET A 1 -84.71 22.81 61.81
N SER A 2 -83.41 22.96 62.09
CA SER A 2 -82.78 23.10 63.43
C SER A 2 -82.76 21.76 64.19
N SER A 3 -81.71 21.24 64.83
CA SER A 3 -80.28 21.58 65.03
C SER A 3 -79.80 20.74 66.24
N SER A 4 -78.47 20.64 66.45
CA SER A 4 -77.80 20.16 67.70
C SER A 4 -77.91 18.65 67.97
N THR A 5 -77.05 17.92 68.71
CA THR A 5 -75.70 18.14 69.31
C THR A 5 -75.13 16.75 69.73
N CYS A 6 -73.87 16.45 70.05
CA CYS A 6 -72.54 17.11 70.01
C CYS A 6 -71.45 16.00 70.16
N PHE A 7 -70.15 16.26 69.88
CA PHE A 7 -69.06 16.19 70.90
C PHE A 7 -67.64 16.50 70.36
N LYS A 8 -67.14 17.69 70.76
CA LYS A 8 -65.75 18.12 71.10
C LYS A 8 -64.52 17.89 70.17
N CYS A 9 -63.67 18.93 70.14
CA CYS A 9 -62.44 19.08 69.33
C CYS A 9 -61.14 19.19 70.18
N TYR A 10 -59.99 19.04 69.53
CA TYR A 10 -58.61 19.46 69.95
C TYR A 10 -58.43 21.00 69.95
N PRO A 11 -57.42 21.64 70.63
CA PRO A 11 -56.08 21.94 70.01
C PRO A 11 -54.82 22.26 70.90
N TRP A 12 -53.59 22.12 70.33
CA TRP A 12 -52.34 22.97 70.47
C TRP A 12 -51.58 23.08 71.85
N SER A 13 -50.29 23.48 72.04
CA SER A 13 -49.03 23.64 71.23
C SER A 13 -47.76 24.04 72.08
N GLN A 14 -46.52 23.60 71.69
CA GLN A 14 -45.13 24.16 71.93
C GLN A 14 -44.38 24.24 73.33
N ALA A 15 -43.17 23.59 73.40
CA ALA A 15 -41.80 23.86 74.02
C ALA A 15 -41.56 24.66 75.36
N PRO A 16 -40.35 24.69 76.04
CA PRO A 16 -38.98 24.16 75.76
C PRO A 16 -38.25 23.35 76.92
N SER A 17 -36.99 23.65 77.36
CA SER A 17 -35.89 22.66 77.65
C SER A 17 -34.89 22.83 78.86
N LEU A 18 -34.09 21.75 79.16
CA LEU A 18 -32.74 21.64 79.85
C LEU A 18 -32.65 21.77 81.42
N PRO A 19 -31.54 21.36 82.16
CA PRO A 19 -30.08 21.24 81.81
C PRO A 19 -29.15 20.09 82.39
N PHE A 20 -27.96 19.87 81.75
CA PHE A 20 -26.55 19.47 82.18
C PHE A 20 -26.20 18.41 83.30
N PHE A 21 -25.00 17.76 83.47
CA PHE A 21 -23.56 17.95 83.07
C PHE A 21 -22.66 16.61 83.08
N GLN A 22 -21.74 16.41 82.10
CA GLN A 22 -20.43 15.62 81.97
C GLN A 22 -20.09 14.11 82.35
N LYS A 23 -19.63 13.32 81.31
CA LYS A 23 -18.38 12.47 81.09
C LYS A 23 -17.91 11.31 82.06
N PRO A 24 -16.95 10.38 81.68
CA PRO A 24 -16.48 9.80 80.37
C PRO A 24 -16.10 8.25 80.34
N THR A 25 -15.51 7.76 79.21
CA THR A 25 -14.66 6.53 78.94
C THR A 25 -15.25 5.25 78.29
N SER A 26 -14.40 4.25 77.98
CA SER A 26 -14.42 3.44 76.72
C SER A 26 -13.78 2.02 76.79
N HIS A 27 -14.25 1.02 76.00
CA HIS A 27 -13.47 0.07 75.12
C HIS A 27 -14.21 -1.23 74.69
N PHE A 28 -13.65 -1.87 73.64
CA PHE A 28 -13.96 -3.13 72.91
C PHE A 28 -14.14 -4.40 73.80
N SER A 29 -14.69 -5.56 73.36
CA SER A 29 -14.28 -6.38 72.18
C SER A 29 -15.29 -7.46 71.73
N ILE A 30 -14.99 -8.09 70.59
CA ILE A 30 -15.76 -9.10 69.83
C ILE A 30 -15.38 -10.55 70.23
N ILE A 31 -16.28 -11.54 70.07
CA ILE A 31 -16.09 -12.87 69.42
C ILE A 31 -17.31 -13.79 69.68
N SER A 32 -17.84 -14.41 68.62
CA SER A 32 -18.55 -15.69 68.70
C SER A 32 -18.43 -16.46 67.37
N PHE A 33 -18.43 -17.79 67.43
CA PHE A 33 -18.25 -18.70 66.30
C PHE A 33 -19.11 -19.96 66.51
N SER A 34 -19.54 -20.61 65.42
CA SER A 34 -20.33 -21.88 65.39
C SER A 34 -21.77 -21.80 65.96
N SER A 35 -22.79 -22.58 65.55
CA SER A 35 -23.06 -23.42 64.36
C SER A 35 -24.50 -23.93 64.45
N SER A 36 -25.28 -24.21 63.39
CA SER A 36 -25.17 -23.95 61.94
C SER A 36 -26.48 -24.38 61.25
N GLN A 37 -27.02 -23.62 60.30
CA GLN A 37 -28.22 -24.01 59.53
C GLN A 37 -28.15 -23.63 58.03
N GLN A 38 -28.43 -24.64 57.20
CA GLN A 38 -29.11 -24.64 55.89
C GLN A 38 -28.77 -23.55 54.84
N ASN A 39 -28.14 -24.03 53.76
CA ASN A 39 -28.08 -23.47 52.40
C ASN A 39 -29.02 -22.29 52.07
N GLN A 40 -28.48 -21.07 52.15
CA GLN A 40 -28.92 -19.96 51.31
C GLN A 40 -27.86 -19.73 50.24
N THR A 41 -28.22 -19.88 48.96
CA THR A 41 -27.35 -19.50 47.84
C THR A 41 -27.21 -17.98 47.80
N GLN A 42 -26.11 -17.50 48.36
CA GLN A 42 -25.76 -16.08 48.38
C GLN A 42 -25.41 -15.63 46.94
N PHE A 43 -26.38 -15.02 46.25
CA PHE A 43 -26.16 -14.46 44.92
C PHE A 43 -25.12 -13.33 45.01
N PRO A 44 -24.16 -13.23 44.06
CA PRO A 44 -23.00 -12.33 44.17
C PRO A 44 -23.31 -10.84 43.96
N LEU A 45 -24.58 -10.44 43.90
CA LEU A 45 -25.05 -9.09 43.64
C LEU A 45 -26.02 -8.64 44.74
N SER A 46 -25.90 -7.39 45.20
CA SER A 46 -26.86 -6.79 46.12
C SER A 46 -28.18 -6.45 45.40
N HIS A 47 -29.26 -6.24 46.15
CA HIS A 47 -30.58 -5.93 45.56
C HIS A 47 -30.64 -4.62 44.72
N ASN A 48 -29.61 -3.77 44.78
CA ASN A 48 -29.47 -2.56 43.97
C ASN A 48 -28.23 -2.67 43.05
N PHE A 49 -28.21 -3.67 42.15
CA PHE A 49 -27.15 -3.83 41.14
C PHE A 49 -27.43 -3.00 39.87
N THR A 50 -26.38 -2.64 39.13
CA THR A 50 -26.52 -2.03 37.79
C THR A 50 -26.55 -3.09 36.68
N PRO A 51 -27.18 -2.82 35.52
CA PRO A 51 -27.13 -3.72 34.36
C PRO A 51 -25.70 -4.06 33.91
N THR A 52 -24.74 -3.14 34.09
CA THR A 52 -23.31 -3.38 33.80
C THR A 52 -22.66 -4.36 34.78
N GLN A 53 -22.96 -4.26 36.08
CA GLN A 53 -22.49 -5.22 37.09
C GLN A 53 -23.03 -6.63 36.84
N LEU A 54 -24.29 -6.74 36.41
CA LEU A 54 -24.88 -8.03 36.02
C LEU A 54 -24.20 -8.61 34.77
N LEU A 55 -23.97 -7.79 33.74
CA LEU A 55 -23.28 -8.21 32.51
C LEU A 55 -21.86 -8.74 32.80
N ASP A 56 -21.07 -8.02 33.60
CA ASP A 56 -19.72 -8.45 33.97
C ASP A 56 -19.73 -9.67 34.90
N THR A 57 -20.78 -9.87 35.70
CA THR A 57 -20.95 -11.08 36.52
C THR A 57 -21.34 -12.29 35.65
N LEU A 58 -22.21 -12.11 34.65
CA LEU A 58 -22.59 -13.14 33.68
C LEU A 58 -21.40 -13.60 32.83
N ARG A 59 -20.54 -12.67 32.40
CA ARG A 59 -19.27 -12.97 31.71
C ARG A 59 -18.31 -13.83 32.53
N ARG A 60 -18.35 -13.71 33.86
CA ARG A 60 -17.50 -14.48 34.79
C ARG A 60 -18.09 -15.84 35.19
N GLN A 61 -19.36 -16.11 34.90
CA GLN A 61 -19.91 -17.45 35.08
C GLN A 61 -19.38 -18.38 33.99
N ASN A 62 -18.81 -19.54 34.35
CA ASN A 62 -18.41 -20.53 33.34
C ASN A 62 -19.56 -21.47 32.97
N ASP A 63 -20.38 -21.86 33.96
CA ASP A 63 -21.51 -22.78 33.83
C ASP A 63 -22.75 -22.16 33.13
N GLU A 64 -23.58 -23.01 32.51
CA GLU A 64 -24.89 -22.66 31.94
C GLU A 64 -25.93 -22.45 33.04
N SER A 65 -26.11 -23.45 33.91
CA SER A 65 -27.18 -23.44 34.91
C SER A 65 -27.02 -22.29 35.90
N SER A 66 -25.78 -21.88 36.19
CA SER A 66 -25.46 -20.72 37.01
C SER A 66 -25.67 -19.38 36.30
N ALA A 67 -25.41 -19.29 34.99
CA ALA A 67 -25.72 -18.09 34.21
C ALA A 67 -27.24 -17.87 34.06
N LEU A 68 -28.00 -18.93 33.77
CA LEU A 68 -29.46 -18.88 33.70
C LEU A 68 -30.09 -18.54 35.05
N ARG A 69 -29.70 -19.21 36.14
CA ARG A 69 -30.20 -18.89 37.50
C ARG A 69 -29.90 -17.45 37.92
N LEU A 70 -28.72 -16.92 37.57
CA LEU A 70 -28.36 -15.53 37.85
C LEU A 70 -29.24 -14.54 37.05
N PHE A 71 -29.51 -14.84 35.77
CA PHE A 71 -30.40 -14.05 34.93
C PHE A 71 -31.86 -14.11 35.41
N ASP A 72 -32.40 -15.29 35.70
CA ASP A 72 -33.77 -15.48 36.20
C ASP A 72 -33.99 -14.82 37.58
N TRP A 73 -32.96 -14.78 38.44
CA TRP A 73 -33.01 -14.05 39.71
C TRP A 73 -32.97 -12.53 39.51
N ALA A 74 -32.13 -12.05 38.60
CA ALA A 74 -32.02 -10.63 38.26
C ALA A 74 -33.32 -10.10 37.66
N SER A 75 -33.89 -10.79 36.67
CA SER A 75 -35.15 -10.45 35.97
C SER A 75 -36.40 -10.44 36.88
N LYS A 76 -36.28 -10.88 38.14
CA LYS A 76 -37.34 -10.82 39.17
C LYS A 76 -37.19 -9.65 40.14
N GLN A 77 -36.12 -8.84 40.06
CA GLN A 77 -35.97 -7.67 40.93
C GLN A 77 -36.86 -6.51 40.44
N PRO A 78 -37.55 -5.78 41.34
CA PRO A 78 -38.56 -4.78 40.95
C PRO A 78 -38.02 -3.55 40.21
N ASN A 79 -36.70 -3.30 40.29
CA ASN A 79 -36.03 -2.15 39.69
C ASN A 79 -35.14 -2.51 38.48
N PHE A 80 -35.23 -3.73 37.95
CA PHE A 80 -34.36 -4.19 36.86
C PHE A 80 -35.16 -4.59 35.62
N THR A 81 -34.82 -3.99 34.48
CA THR A 81 -35.26 -4.41 33.16
C THR A 81 -34.05 -4.94 32.36
N PRO A 82 -34.10 -6.19 31.85
CA PRO A 82 -33.07 -6.70 30.96
C PRO A 82 -32.89 -5.84 29.71
N ASN A 83 -31.64 -5.54 29.37
CA ASN A 83 -31.29 -4.78 28.16
C ASN A 83 -30.65 -5.68 27.09
N LEU A 84 -30.60 -5.19 25.85
CA LEU A 84 -30.10 -5.95 24.70
C LEU A 84 -28.69 -6.57 24.94
N PRO A 85 -27.67 -5.86 25.48
CA PRO A 85 -26.37 -6.46 25.76
C PRO A 85 -26.39 -7.69 26.68
N ILE A 86 -27.31 -7.74 27.66
CA ILE A 86 -27.43 -8.88 28.58
C ILE A 86 -28.03 -10.10 27.85
N TYR A 87 -29.03 -9.88 27.00
CA TYR A 87 -29.56 -10.94 26.13
C TYR A 87 -28.52 -11.44 25.11
N GLU A 88 -27.76 -10.54 24.48
CA GLU A 88 -26.71 -10.91 23.52
C GLU A 88 -25.59 -11.74 24.16
N GLU A 89 -25.13 -11.39 25.36
CA GLU A 89 -24.12 -12.17 26.09
C GLU A 89 -24.67 -13.55 26.48
N LEU A 90 -25.90 -13.63 27.00
CA LEU A 90 -26.52 -14.89 27.41
C LEU A 90 -26.76 -15.83 26.21
N LEU A 91 -27.28 -15.31 25.08
CA LEU A 91 -27.46 -16.06 23.84
C LEU A 91 -26.12 -16.49 23.23
N THR A 92 -25.08 -15.65 23.29
CA THR A 92 -23.72 -16.00 22.85
C THR A 92 -23.15 -17.15 23.71
N LYS A 93 -23.42 -17.14 25.01
CA LYS A 93 -22.93 -18.14 25.95
C LYS A 93 -23.63 -19.49 25.79
N LEU A 94 -24.97 -19.50 25.71
CA LEU A 94 -25.76 -20.71 25.43
C LEU A 94 -25.45 -21.28 24.04
N GLY A 95 -25.25 -20.41 23.04
CA GLY A 95 -24.85 -20.81 21.68
C GLY A 95 -23.43 -21.37 21.58
N LYS A 96 -22.51 -21.03 22.50
CA LYS A 96 -21.21 -21.70 22.63
C LYS A 96 -21.30 -23.08 23.28
N LEU A 97 -22.31 -23.30 24.14
CA LEU A 97 -22.53 -24.56 24.87
C LEU A 97 -23.49 -25.52 24.13
N GLY A 98 -24.18 -25.04 23.09
CA GLY A 98 -25.09 -25.86 22.26
C GLY A 98 -26.47 -26.10 22.89
N SER A 99 -26.85 -25.32 23.90
CA SER A 99 -28.12 -25.49 24.63
C SER A 99 -29.27 -24.71 23.99
N PHE A 100 -29.85 -25.29 22.95
CA PHE A 100 -30.84 -24.63 22.08
C PHE A 100 -32.21 -24.43 22.76
N ASP A 101 -32.63 -25.33 23.65
CA ASP A 101 -33.88 -25.17 24.41
C ASP A 101 -33.81 -23.98 25.38
N SER A 102 -32.68 -23.82 26.08
CA SER A 102 -32.38 -22.64 26.90
C SER A 102 -32.35 -21.36 26.06
N MET A 103 -31.79 -21.38 24.84
CA MET A 103 -31.83 -20.23 23.93
C MET A 103 -33.27 -19.85 23.54
N LYS A 104 -34.13 -20.83 23.25
CA LYS A 104 -35.54 -20.61 22.92
C LYS A 104 -36.29 -19.91 24.06
N HIS A 105 -36.08 -20.36 25.30
CA HIS A 105 -36.66 -19.72 26.49
C HIS A 105 -36.19 -18.26 26.66
N VAL A 106 -34.88 -17.99 26.48
CA VAL A 106 -34.32 -16.63 26.58
C VAL A 106 -34.86 -15.70 25.47
N LEU A 107 -34.99 -16.18 24.23
CA LEU A 107 -35.61 -15.43 23.13
C LEU A 107 -37.09 -15.13 23.40
N GLN A 108 -37.81 -16.06 24.02
CA GLN A 108 -39.22 -15.86 24.37
C GLN A 108 -39.38 -14.82 25.50
N GLN A 109 -38.49 -14.80 26.50
CA GLN A 109 -38.45 -13.73 27.49
C GLN A 109 -38.07 -12.37 26.88
N MET A 110 -37.13 -12.33 25.92
CA MET A 110 -36.78 -11.10 25.18
C MET A 110 -37.98 -10.54 24.40
N LYS A 111 -38.83 -11.41 23.82
CA LYS A 111 -40.09 -11.01 23.17
C LYS A 111 -41.09 -10.41 24.18
N LEU A 112 -41.22 -11.01 25.36
CA LEU A 112 -42.09 -10.52 26.44
C LEU A 112 -41.61 -9.21 27.08
N SER A 113 -40.30 -8.95 27.09
CA SER A 113 -39.71 -7.72 27.64
C SER A 113 -39.68 -6.53 26.66
N GLY A 114 -40.23 -6.67 25.45
CA GLY A 114 -40.30 -5.60 24.46
C GLY A 114 -38.99 -5.25 23.75
N CYS A 115 -37.94 -6.07 23.86
CA CYS A 115 -36.69 -5.86 23.13
C CYS A 115 -36.80 -6.44 21.69
N GLU A 116 -36.57 -5.61 20.66
CA GLU A 116 -36.62 -6.07 19.26
C GLU A 116 -35.55 -7.14 18.97
N ILE A 117 -36.01 -8.33 18.53
CA ILE A 117 -35.18 -9.52 18.25
C ILE A 117 -34.33 -9.38 16.95
N ARG A 118 -34.47 -8.28 16.21
CA ARG A 118 -34.24 -8.20 14.75
C ARG A 118 -32.79 -8.19 14.24
N ARG A 119 -31.77 -8.39 15.09
CA ARG A 119 -30.34 -8.33 14.68
C ARG A 119 -29.43 -9.45 15.19
N ALA A 120 -29.74 -10.09 16.32
CA ALA A 120 -28.80 -10.97 17.00
C ALA A 120 -28.61 -12.36 16.33
N LEU A 121 -29.64 -12.89 15.65
CA LEU A 121 -29.69 -14.32 15.33
C LEU A 121 -28.90 -14.78 14.08
N PHE A 122 -28.63 -13.89 13.11
CA PHE A 122 -28.17 -14.28 11.77
C PHE A 122 -26.73 -13.90 11.42
N ARG A 123 -25.83 -13.89 12.41
CA ARG A 123 -24.41 -13.56 12.21
C ARG A 123 -23.47 -14.76 11.97
N ARG A 124 -24.01 -15.98 11.78
CA ARG A 124 -23.22 -17.19 11.43
C ARG A 124 -23.85 -17.98 10.27
N LYS A 125 -22.98 -18.47 9.37
CA LYS A 125 -23.28 -19.15 8.09
C LYS A 125 -24.13 -20.43 8.25
N ARG A 126 -25.47 -20.33 8.19
CA ARG A 126 -26.39 -21.50 8.06
C ARG A 126 -27.65 -21.14 7.28
N GLY A 127 -27.65 -21.38 5.96
CA GLY A 127 -28.82 -21.13 5.10
C GLY A 127 -30.06 -21.96 5.47
N ASN A 128 -29.85 -23.21 5.88
CA ASN A 128 -30.92 -24.17 6.19
C ASN A 128 -31.83 -23.70 7.35
N GLU A 129 -31.29 -22.98 8.34
CA GLU A 129 -32.08 -22.43 9.45
C GLU A 129 -32.98 -21.27 8.99
N ALA A 130 -32.55 -20.47 8.01
CA ALA A 130 -33.36 -19.40 7.45
C ALA A 130 -34.57 -19.95 6.67
N MET A 131 -34.38 -21.04 5.91
CA MET A 131 -35.48 -21.70 5.20
C MET A 131 -36.44 -22.44 6.13
N ARG A 132 -35.98 -23.03 7.24
CA ARG A 132 -36.88 -23.65 8.22
C ARG A 132 -37.79 -22.60 8.87
N LEU A 133 -37.22 -21.45 9.29
CA LEU A 133 -38.00 -20.34 9.84
C LEU A 133 -38.98 -19.73 8.83
N TYR A 134 -38.64 -19.65 7.55
CA TYR A 134 -39.57 -19.22 6.49
C TYR A 134 -40.79 -20.16 6.38
N ARG A 135 -40.57 -21.48 6.41
CA ARG A 135 -41.66 -22.48 6.38
C ARG A 135 -42.50 -22.44 7.64
N GLU A 136 -41.87 -22.34 8.82
CA GLU A 136 -42.59 -22.19 10.10
C GLU A 136 -43.47 -20.93 10.12
N MET A 137 -43.09 -19.81 9.50
CA MET A 137 -43.95 -18.62 9.37
C MET A 137 -45.17 -18.87 8.47
N LEU A 138 -44.97 -19.54 7.33
CA LEU A 138 -46.05 -19.90 6.40
C LEU A 138 -47.05 -20.88 7.04
N GLU A 139 -46.57 -21.87 7.79
CA GLU A 139 -47.40 -22.85 8.51
C GLU A 139 -48.24 -22.19 9.63
N ASN A 140 -47.68 -21.20 10.33
CA ASN A 140 -48.39 -20.43 11.37
C ASN A 140 -49.33 -19.33 10.81
N SER A 141 -49.53 -19.26 9.49
CA SER A 141 -50.41 -18.29 8.81
C SER A 141 -50.03 -16.81 9.01
N GLU A 142 -48.77 -16.51 9.33
CA GLU A 142 -48.25 -15.14 9.37
C GLU A 142 -47.64 -14.77 7.99
N PRO A 143 -48.16 -13.74 7.27
CA PRO A 143 -47.70 -13.43 5.92
C PRO A 143 -46.27 -12.85 5.93
N PRO A 144 -45.31 -13.43 5.19
CA PRO A 144 -43.95 -12.90 5.10
C PRO A 144 -43.90 -11.49 4.49
N ASP A 145 -43.21 -10.57 5.17
CA ASP A 145 -43.05 -9.18 4.76
C ASP A 145 -41.77 -8.93 3.94
N ALA A 146 -41.61 -7.70 3.42
CA ALA A 146 -40.44 -7.30 2.63
C ALA A 146 -39.10 -7.47 3.36
N ILE A 147 -39.10 -7.46 4.69
CA ILE A 147 -37.91 -7.66 5.53
C ILE A 147 -37.60 -9.15 5.62
N THR A 148 -38.62 -9.99 5.78
CA THR A 148 -38.52 -11.46 5.83
C THR A 148 -37.87 -12.00 4.56
N TYR A 149 -38.37 -11.62 3.37
CA TYR A 149 -37.75 -12.04 2.10
C TYR A 149 -36.28 -11.61 1.99
N LYS A 150 -35.93 -10.36 2.36
CA LYS A 150 -34.54 -9.87 2.32
C LYS A 150 -33.61 -10.65 3.25
N VAL A 151 -34.08 -10.98 4.46
CA VAL A 151 -33.30 -11.73 5.46
C VAL A 151 -33.08 -13.18 5.01
N VAL A 152 -34.12 -13.86 4.53
CA VAL A 152 -34.03 -15.25 4.05
C VAL A 152 -33.14 -15.34 2.80
N PHE A 153 -33.34 -14.47 1.80
CA PHE A 153 -32.52 -14.43 0.60
C PHE A 153 -31.03 -14.19 0.92
N ARG A 154 -30.73 -13.25 1.83
CA ARG A 154 -29.36 -13.01 2.31
C ARG A 154 -28.78 -14.22 3.04
N GLY A 155 -29.59 -14.94 3.81
CA GLY A 155 -29.20 -16.18 4.49
C GLY A 155 -28.83 -17.29 3.50
N LEU A 156 -29.59 -17.44 2.41
CA LEU A 156 -29.29 -18.37 1.32
C LEU A 156 -27.97 -18.01 0.62
N CYS A 157 -27.81 -16.78 0.14
CA CYS A 157 -26.62 -16.34 -0.60
C CYS A 157 -25.32 -16.35 0.22
N SER A 158 -25.39 -16.26 1.56
CA SER A 158 -24.21 -16.26 2.45
C SER A 158 -24.01 -17.56 3.25
N GLY A 159 -24.97 -18.50 3.14
CA GLY A 159 -25.03 -19.72 3.93
C GLY A 159 -24.30 -20.93 3.35
N GLY A 160 -23.84 -20.85 2.09
CA GLY A 160 -23.19 -21.98 1.39
C GLY A 160 -24.14 -23.13 1.03
N GLY A 161 -25.43 -22.86 0.92
CA GLY A 161 -26.44 -23.85 0.49
C GLY A 161 -26.48 -24.04 -1.04
N PRO A 162 -27.35 -24.93 -1.55
CA PRO A 162 -27.50 -25.16 -2.98
C PRO A 162 -27.88 -23.88 -3.73
N ILE A 163 -27.15 -23.53 -4.79
CA ILE A 163 -27.39 -22.27 -5.52
C ILE A 163 -28.78 -22.22 -6.15
N GLY A 164 -29.36 -23.37 -6.51
CA GLY A 164 -30.73 -23.48 -7.03
C GLY A 164 -31.77 -22.92 -6.06
N GLU A 165 -31.67 -23.23 -4.77
CA GLU A 165 -32.61 -22.69 -3.76
C GLU A 165 -32.53 -21.16 -3.66
N ALA A 166 -31.34 -20.58 -3.84
CA ALA A 166 -31.16 -19.13 -3.86
C ALA A 166 -31.70 -18.48 -5.15
N VAL A 167 -31.65 -19.19 -6.28
CA VAL A 167 -32.27 -18.75 -7.55
C VAL A 167 -33.80 -18.79 -7.45
N ASP A 168 -34.37 -19.91 -6.99
CA ASP A 168 -35.81 -20.11 -6.90
C ASP A 168 -36.44 -19.12 -5.90
N PHE A 169 -35.81 -18.91 -4.74
CA PHE A 169 -36.27 -17.93 -3.76
C PHE A 169 -36.19 -16.48 -4.26
N LEU A 170 -35.23 -16.16 -5.13
CA LEU A 170 -35.15 -14.84 -5.77
C LEU A 170 -36.29 -14.63 -6.78
N VAL A 171 -36.66 -15.66 -7.53
CA VAL A 171 -37.82 -15.62 -8.43
C VAL A 171 -39.10 -15.37 -7.63
N GLU A 172 -39.35 -16.14 -6.57
CA GLU A 172 -40.50 -15.95 -5.67
C GLU A 172 -40.54 -14.53 -5.09
N MET A 173 -39.41 -14.02 -4.60
CA MET A 173 -39.28 -12.67 -4.06
C MET A 173 -39.71 -11.57 -5.07
N ILE A 174 -39.27 -11.68 -6.33
CA ILE A 174 -39.58 -10.71 -7.40
C ILE A 174 -41.05 -10.80 -7.84
N GLU A 175 -41.60 -12.00 -7.94
CA GLU A 175 -43.02 -12.23 -8.24
C GLU A 175 -43.92 -11.59 -7.19
N LYS A 176 -43.61 -11.79 -5.91
CA LYS A 176 -44.31 -11.20 -4.76
C LYS A 176 -44.13 -9.67 -4.63
N GLY A 177 -43.29 -9.06 -5.45
CA GLY A 177 -43.16 -7.61 -5.53
C GLY A 177 -41.94 -7.02 -4.82
N PHE A 178 -41.07 -7.85 -4.25
CA PHE A 178 -39.93 -7.40 -3.45
C PHE A 178 -38.63 -7.45 -4.26
N LEU A 179 -37.76 -6.45 -4.07
CA LEU A 179 -36.45 -6.38 -4.72
C LEU A 179 -35.33 -6.85 -3.78
N PRO A 180 -34.36 -7.64 -4.26
CA PRO A 180 -33.23 -8.10 -3.47
C PRO A 180 -32.33 -6.95 -3.04
N GLU A 181 -31.60 -7.12 -1.93
CA GLU A 181 -30.47 -6.22 -1.62
C GLU A 181 -29.34 -6.45 -2.62
N PHE A 182 -28.77 -5.36 -3.17
CA PHE A 182 -27.70 -5.40 -4.16
C PHE A 182 -26.54 -6.33 -3.76
N SER A 183 -26.15 -6.33 -2.49
CA SER A 183 -25.12 -7.22 -1.95
C SER A 183 -25.47 -8.71 -2.03
N SER A 184 -26.74 -9.08 -1.80
CA SER A 184 -27.18 -10.48 -1.86
C SER A 184 -27.31 -10.93 -3.31
N PHE A 185 -27.85 -10.08 -4.18
CA PHE A 185 -27.91 -10.33 -5.61
C PHE A 185 -26.50 -10.47 -6.24
N TYR A 186 -25.56 -9.62 -5.83
CA TYR A 186 -24.16 -9.71 -6.28
C TYR A 186 -23.49 -11.03 -5.88
N MET A 187 -23.68 -11.51 -4.65
CA MET A 187 -23.15 -12.81 -4.21
C MET A 187 -23.74 -13.98 -5.01
N LEU A 188 -25.05 -13.93 -5.35
CA LEU A 188 -25.67 -14.92 -6.22
C LEU A 188 -25.12 -14.85 -7.66
N ALA A 189 -24.94 -13.64 -8.20
CA ALA A 189 -24.39 -13.42 -9.54
C ALA A 189 -22.94 -13.92 -9.67
N GLU A 190 -22.12 -13.68 -8.64
CA GLU A 190 -20.75 -14.21 -8.56
C GLU A 190 -20.74 -15.75 -8.52
N GLY A 191 -21.62 -16.37 -7.72
CA GLY A 191 -21.79 -17.81 -7.67
C GLY A 191 -22.28 -18.44 -8.99
N LEU A 192 -23.26 -17.81 -9.67
CA LEU A 192 -23.76 -18.27 -10.97
C LEU A 192 -22.69 -18.14 -12.07
N ASN A 193 -21.88 -17.09 -12.02
CA ASN A 193 -20.77 -16.89 -12.95
C ASN A 193 -19.66 -17.94 -12.72
N ALA A 194 -19.34 -18.26 -11.46
CA ALA A 194 -18.39 -19.32 -11.12
C ALA A 194 -18.86 -20.73 -11.52
N LEU A 195 -20.17 -20.95 -11.65
CA LEU A 195 -20.77 -22.21 -12.11
C LEU A 195 -21.15 -22.21 -13.60
N ALA A 196 -20.70 -21.20 -14.36
CA ALA A 196 -21.01 -21.01 -15.79
C ALA A 196 -22.51 -20.98 -16.16
N MET A 197 -23.39 -20.67 -15.20
CA MET A 197 -24.86 -20.61 -15.38
C MET A 197 -25.31 -19.26 -15.96
N GLU A 198 -24.70 -18.85 -17.07
CA GLU A 198 -24.86 -17.52 -17.68
C GLU A 198 -26.31 -17.23 -18.10
N ASP A 199 -27.00 -18.18 -18.72
CA ASP A 199 -28.42 -18.03 -19.13
C ASP A 199 -29.34 -17.74 -17.93
N THR A 200 -29.07 -18.36 -16.79
CA THR A 200 -29.81 -18.13 -15.54
C THR A 200 -29.50 -16.74 -14.98
N LEU A 201 -28.23 -16.34 -14.97
CA LEU A 201 -27.83 -15.00 -14.53
C LEU A 201 -28.43 -13.89 -15.40
N ILE A 202 -28.42 -14.04 -16.73
CA ILE A 202 -29.02 -13.07 -17.66
C ILE A 202 -30.53 -12.95 -17.42
N LYS A 203 -31.25 -14.07 -17.26
CA LYS A 203 -32.69 -14.07 -16.93
C LYS A 203 -32.98 -13.35 -15.61
N LEU A 204 -32.19 -13.61 -14.56
CA LEU A 204 -32.36 -12.95 -13.27
C LEU A 204 -32.07 -11.45 -13.32
N ILE A 205 -31.06 -11.02 -14.09
CA ILE A 205 -30.78 -9.59 -14.33
C ILE A 205 -31.97 -8.94 -15.03
N ASP A 206 -32.48 -9.51 -16.13
CA ASP A 206 -33.64 -8.96 -16.84
C ASP A 206 -34.89 -8.89 -15.92
N MET A 207 -35.13 -9.90 -15.08
CA MET A 207 -36.23 -9.89 -14.11
C MET A 207 -36.10 -8.79 -13.05
N VAL A 208 -34.92 -8.63 -12.45
CA VAL A 208 -34.67 -7.57 -11.45
C VAL A 208 -34.77 -6.18 -12.10
N MET A 209 -34.18 -5.99 -13.27
CA MET A 209 -34.15 -4.69 -13.96
C MET A 209 -35.54 -4.27 -14.46
N LYS A 210 -36.33 -5.20 -15.01
CA LYS A 210 -37.73 -4.96 -15.40
C LYS A 210 -38.62 -4.62 -14.21
N LYS A 211 -38.35 -5.19 -13.03
CA LYS A 211 -39.08 -4.86 -11.78
C LYS A 211 -38.59 -3.56 -11.15
N ALA A 212 -37.31 -3.20 -11.33
CA ALA A 212 -36.70 -1.97 -10.85
C ALA A 212 -36.93 -0.74 -11.77
N ASN A 213 -37.54 -0.96 -12.95
CA ASN A 213 -37.90 0.09 -13.92
C ASN A 213 -36.69 0.85 -14.50
N CYS A 214 -35.56 0.16 -14.69
CA CYS A 214 -34.34 0.70 -15.31
C CYS A 214 -34.47 0.77 -16.85
N SER A 215 -33.63 1.57 -17.51
CA SER A 215 -33.68 1.74 -18.96
C SER A 215 -32.97 0.62 -19.74
N ASP A 216 -33.47 0.30 -20.94
CA ASP A 216 -32.89 -0.74 -21.82
C ASP A 216 -31.41 -0.48 -22.19
N SER A 217 -30.98 0.79 -22.16
CA SER A 217 -29.59 1.21 -22.38
C SER A 217 -28.67 0.73 -21.25
N GLU A 218 -29.10 0.88 -20.00
CA GLU A 218 -28.33 0.46 -18.81
C GLU A 218 -28.23 -1.07 -18.73
N VAL A 219 -29.33 -1.78 -19.05
CA VAL A 219 -29.34 -3.25 -19.16
C VAL A 219 -28.37 -3.73 -20.25
N SER A 220 -28.36 -3.06 -21.41
CA SER A 220 -27.45 -3.37 -22.52
C SER A 220 -25.98 -3.10 -22.15
N MET A 221 -25.70 -2.03 -21.40
CA MET A 221 -24.34 -1.69 -20.95
C MET A 221 -23.81 -2.73 -19.95
N ILE A 222 -24.61 -3.16 -18.97
CA ILE A 222 -24.23 -4.21 -18.01
C ILE A 222 -23.98 -5.55 -18.74
N ARG A 223 -24.84 -5.90 -19.71
CA ARG A 223 -24.67 -7.07 -20.59
C ARG A 223 -23.38 -6.98 -21.44
N GLY A 224 -22.98 -5.76 -21.83
CA GLY A 224 -21.71 -5.47 -22.49
C GLY A 224 -20.49 -5.69 -21.58
N PHE A 225 -20.52 -5.19 -20.34
CA PHE A 225 -19.43 -5.38 -19.37
C PHE A 225 -19.20 -6.86 -19.03
N LEU A 226 -20.27 -7.66 -18.90
CA LEU A 226 -20.15 -9.11 -18.70
C LEU A 226 -19.45 -9.81 -19.88
N LYS A 227 -19.76 -9.42 -21.13
CA LYS A 227 -19.04 -9.92 -22.32
C LYS A 227 -17.58 -9.49 -22.39
N ILE A 228 -17.25 -8.27 -21.95
CA ILE A 228 -15.85 -7.78 -21.92
C ILE A 228 -15.02 -8.56 -20.90
N ARG A 229 -15.58 -8.83 -19.70
CA ARG A 229 -14.94 -9.69 -18.70
C ARG A 229 -14.68 -11.10 -19.27
N LYS A 230 -15.65 -11.67 -19.98
CA LYS A 230 -15.51 -12.96 -20.68
C LYS A 230 -14.38 -12.98 -21.73
N PHE A 231 -14.05 -11.84 -22.34
CA PHE A 231 -12.90 -11.71 -23.24
C PHE A 231 -11.56 -11.73 -22.48
N GLN A 232 -11.52 -11.17 -21.26
CA GLN A 232 -10.36 -11.27 -20.37
C GLN A 232 -10.21 -12.68 -19.79
N ASP A 233 -11.31 -13.31 -19.41
CA ASP A 233 -11.33 -14.69 -18.90
C ASP A 233 -10.94 -15.70 -20.01
N ALA A 234 -11.35 -15.49 -21.27
CA ALA A 234 -10.90 -16.30 -22.41
C ALA A 234 -9.42 -16.04 -22.80
N LEU A 235 -8.91 -14.82 -22.56
CA LEU A 235 -7.47 -14.53 -22.66
C LEU A 235 -6.69 -15.24 -21.54
N ALA A 236 -7.26 -15.35 -20.33
CA ALA A 236 -6.69 -16.15 -19.25
C ALA A 236 -6.71 -17.64 -19.60
N GLU A 237 -7.84 -18.20 -20.04
CA GLU A 237 -7.99 -19.62 -20.40
C GLU A 237 -7.11 -20.02 -21.60
N SER A 238 -6.85 -19.10 -22.55
CA SER A 238 -5.89 -19.34 -23.64
C SER A 238 -4.42 -19.24 -23.17
N SER A 239 -4.10 -18.37 -22.21
CA SER A 239 -2.80 -18.39 -21.53
C SER A 239 -2.60 -19.64 -20.66
N GLU A 240 -3.67 -20.14 -20.05
CA GLU A 240 -3.68 -21.34 -19.22
C GLU A 240 -3.53 -22.61 -20.07
N LYS A 241 -4.16 -22.65 -21.27
CA LYS A 241 -3.89 -23.69 -22.29
C LYS A 241 -2.46 -23.63 -22.83
N LEU A 242 -1.86 -22.45 -22.91
CA LEU A 242 -0.44 -22.30 -23.29
C LEU A 242 0.47 -22.84 -22.18
N MET A 243 0.18 -22.56 -20.90
CA MET A 243 0.89 -23.13 -19.76
C MET A 243 0.61 -24.63 -19.56
N ALA A 244 -0.55 -25.15 -19.96
CA ALA A 244 -0.85 -26.59 -19.89
C ALA A 244 -0.04 -27.43 -20.90
N ILE A 245 0.43 -26.83 -22.00
CA ILE A 245 1.40 -27.47 -22.91
C ILE A 245 2.78 -27.59 -22.23
N GLU A 246 3.14 -26.63 -21.37
CA GLU A 246 4.38 -26.67 -20.58
C GLU A 246 4.24 -27.53 -19.30
N SER A 247 3.03 -27.64 -18.71
CA SER A 247 2.78 -28.38 -17.47
C SER A 247 2.55 -29.89 -17.65
N MET A 248 2.80 -30.45 -18.84
CA MET A 248 3.06 -31.90 -18.97
C MET A 248 4.38 -32.30 -18.29
N ALA A 249 5.24 -31.33 -17.94
CA ALA A 249 6.38 -31.52 -17.09
C ALA A 249 6.07 -31.16 -15.62
N THR A 250 6.08 -32.20 -14.77
CA THR A 250 6.04 -32.16 -13.29
C THR A 250 4.74 -31.72 -12.61
N HIS A 251 4.35 -32.50 -11.61
CA HIS A 251 3.04 -32.52 -10.95
C HIS A 251 3.20 -32.25 -9.44
N ASP A 252 2.06 -32.00 -8.77
CA ASP A 252 1.79 -32.11 -7.32
C ASP A 252 1.97 -30.88 -6.39
N GLU A 253 0.81 -30.39 -5.93
CA GLU A 253 0.40 -30.03 -4.54
C GLU A 253 1.26 -29.07 -3.66
N GLU A 254 0.73 -28.18 -2.81
CA GLU A 254 -0.63 -27.99 -2.26
C GLU A 254 -0.83 -26.52 -1.76
N THR A 255 -2.06 -26.11 -1.37
CA THR A 255 -2.34 -24.82 -0.70
C THR A 255 -3.18 -25.01 0.57
N PRO A 256 -3.04 -24.16 1.62
CA PRO A 256 -4.17 -23.30 2.07
C PRO A 256 -3.74 -21.86 2.53
N LEU A 257 -4.50 -20.75 2.29
CA LEU A 257 -5.69 -20.19 3.02
C LEU A 257 -5.36 -19.64 4.45
N VAL A 258 -5.91 -18.54 5.04
CA VAL A 258 -7.17 -17.73 4.91
C VAL A 258 -7.00 -16.27 5.47
N ALA A 259 -8.00 -15.37 5.24
CA ALA A 259 -8.57 -14.34 6.18
C ALA A 259 -7.96 -12.88 6.23
N ASP A 260 -8.71 -11.77 6.47
CA ASP A 260 -10.17 -11.48 6.38
C ASP A 260 -10.54 -9.96 6.38
N ILE A 261 -11.72 -9.62 5.79
CA ILE A 261 -12.72 -8.55 6.13
C ILE A 261 -12.29 -7.07 6.37
N SER A 262 -12.84 -6.12 5.57
CA SER A 262 -13.92 -5.17 5.98
C SER A 262 -14.24 -4.08 4.95
N ARG A 263 -15.53 -3.81 4.66
CA ARG A 263 -15.98 -2.60 3.92
C ARG A 263 -16.01 -1.37 4.85
N GLY A 264 -15.51 -0.24 4.35
CA GLY A 264 -15.71 1.09 4.93
C GLY A 264 -15.18 2.15 3.96
N GLU A 265 -16.09 2.96 3.40
CA GLU A 265 -15.84 3.93 2.33
C GLU A 265 -15.33 3.32 1.00
N THR A 266 -15.54 3.99 -0.13
CA THR A 266 -14.81 3.65 -1.37
C THR A 266 -13.42 4.28 -1.25
N PRO A 267 -12.33 3.48 -1.12
CA PRO A 267 -11.01 4.04 -0.94
C PRO A 267 -10.65 4.88 -2.18
N LYS A 268 -10.34 6.16 -1.97
CA LYS A 268 -9.86 7.05 -3.04
C LYS A 268 -8.58 6.44 -3.61
N SER A 269 -8.66 5.83 -4.79
CA SER A 269 -7.56 5.00 -5.31
C SER A 269 -6.28 5.81 -5.47
N ARG A 270 -5.36 5.65 -4.51
CA ARG A 270 -4.08 6.37 -4.46
C ARG A 270 -3.14 6.01 -5.60
N THR A 271 -3.45 4.96 -6.37
CA THR A 271 -2.80 4.60 -7.65
C THR A 271 -2.78 5.77 -8.63
N ARG A 272 -3.82 6.62 -8.65
CA ARG A 272 -3.85 7.83 -9.49
C ARG A 272 -2.66 8.75 -9.18
N ASP A 273 -2.34 8.93 -7.91
CA ASP A 273 -1.27 9.84 -7.48
C ASP A 273 0.11 9.26 -7.85
N VAL A 274 0.26 7.93 -7.88
CA VAL A 274 1.44 7.24 -8.43
C VAL A 274 1.57 7.47 -9.93
N HIS A 275 0.50 7.30 -10.72
CA HIS A 275 0.54 7.52 -12.17
C HIS A 275 0.80 9.00 -12.55
N ILE A 276 0.26 9.95 -11.78
CA ILE A 276 0.57 11.38 -11.94
C ILE A 276 2.05 11.65 -11.66
N LEU A 277 2.57 11.16 -10.52
CA LEU A 277 4.00 11.29 -10.17
C LEU A 277 4.90 10.70 -11.27
N SER A 278 4.62 9.47 -11.68
CA SER A 278 5.40 8.73 -12.67
C SER A 278 5.40 9.41 -14.04
N SER A 279 4.24 9.87 -14.50
CA SER A 279 4.11 10.59 -15.78
C SER A 279 4.81 11.95 -15.74
N ALA A 280 4.76 12.64 -14.60
CA ALA A 280 5.47 13.90 -14.42
C ALA A 280 6.99 13.72 -14.40
N PHE A 281 7.49 12.65 -13.75
CA PHE A 281 8.89 12.26 -13.81
C PHE A 281 9.33 11.92 -15.23
N LEU A 282 8.56 11.12 -15.97
CA LEU A 282 8.84 10.82 -17.38
C LEU A 282 9.01 12.10 -18.23
N LEU A 283 8.09 13.06 -18.11
CA LEU A 283 8.16 14.33 -18.85
C LEU A 283 9.36 15.22 -18.46
N VAL A 284 9.76 15.22 -17.18
CA VAL A 284 10.94 15.98 -16.74
C VAL A 284 12.25 15.29 -17.16
N PHE A 285 12.33 13.97 -17.02
CA PHE A 285 13.56 13.22 -17.23
C PHE A 285 13.80 12.79 -18.68
N LEU A 286 12.80 12.77 -19.56
CA LEU A 286 13.04 12.52 -21.00
C LEU A 286 13.91 13.63 -21.62
N ALA A 287 13.77 14.85 -21.13
CA ALA A 287 14.60 16.00 -21.50
C ALA A 287 16.01 15.88 -20.91
N TYR A 288 16.10 15.61 -19.60
CA TYR A 288 17.38 15.51 -18.92
C TYR A 288 18.23 14.32 -19.38
N GLY A 289 17.66 13.12 -19.47
CA GLY A 289 18.41 11.92 -19.89
C GLY A 289 18.91 12.02 -21.33
N ALA A 290 18.10 12.58 -22.23
CA ALA A 290 18.54 12.85 -23.60
C ALA A 290 19.66 13.91 -23.65
N ALA A 291 19.52 15.03 -22.93
CA ALA A 291 20.57 16.04 -22.85
C ALA A 291 21.86 15.49 -22.24
N GLN A 292 21.77 14.70 -21.17
CA GLN A 292 22.90 14.03 -20.52
C GLN A 292 23.68 13.13 -21.49
N ASN A 293 22.98 12.38 -22.35
CA ASN A 293 23.61 11.52 -23.36
C ASN A 293 24.35 12.33 -24.44
N LEU A 294 23.93 13.57 -24.72
CA LEU A 294 24.53 14.46 -25.73
C LEU A 294 25.57 15.43 -25.16
N GLU A 295 25.58 15.65 -23.86
CA GLU A 295 26.35 16.67 -23.16
C GLU A 295 27.86 16.62 -23.50
N THR A 296 28.44 15.42 -23.56
CA THR A 296 29.86 15.20 -23.89
C THR A 296 30.20 15.47 -25.35
N THR A 297 29.21 15.39 -26.26
CA THR A 297 29.39 15.60 -27.70
C THR A 297 29.14 17.07 -28.06
N VAL A 298 28.04 17.64 -27.56
CA VAL A 298 27.61 19.03 -27.86
C VAL A 298 28.50 20.06 -27.16
N ASN A 299 28.87 19.84 -25.89
CA ASN A 299 29.68 20.76 -25.09
C ASN A 299 31.12 20.23 -24.92
N SER A 300 31.74 19.83 -26.03
CA SER A 300 33.08 19.24 -26.07
C SER A 300 34.23 20.25 -25.89
N GLU A 301 34.01 21.55 -26.14
CA GLU A 301 35.03 22.58 -25.95
C GLU A 301 35.54 22.63 -24.50
N GLY A 302 36.84 22.39 -24.32
CA GLY A 302 37.48 22.36 -23.00
C GLY A 302 36.99 21.24 -22.07
N ASN A 303 36.37 20.18 -22.59
CA ASN A 303 35.68 19.13 -21.82
C ASN A 303 34.54 19.65 -20.94
N LEU A 304 33.92 20.79 -21.29
CA LEU A 304 32.88 21.45 -20.49
C LEU A 304 31.80 20.45 -20.05
N GLY A 305 31.22 19.69 -20.98
CA GLY A 305 30.12 18.74 -20.72
C GLY A 305 30.48 17.58 -19.77
N THR A 306 31.72 17.08 -19.82
CA THR A 306 32.18 16.04 -18.87
C THR A 306 32.41 16.63 -17.47
N VAL A 307 33.00 17.82 -17.40
CA VAL A 307 33.31 18.50 -16.13
C VAL A 307 32.02 18.96 -15.43
N THR A 308 31.04 19.47 -16.16
CA THR A 308 29.73 19.89 -15.62
C THR A 308 28.97 18.70 -15.04
N LEU A 309 28.92 17.57 -15.76
CA LEU A 309 28.28 16.34 -15.29
C LEU A 309 28.99 15.74 -14.06
N GLY A 310 30.33 15.79 -14.01
CA GLY A 310 31.10 15.43 -12.82
C GLY A 310 30.79 16.32 -11.61
N ILE A 311 30.75 17.66 -11.81
CA ILE A 311 30.39 18.64 -10.77
C ILE A 311 28.95 18.42 -10.28
N LEU A 312 28.03 18.08 -11.18
CA LEU A 312 26.64 17.74 -10.84
C LEU A 312 26.57 16.55 -9.88
N TYR A 313 27.26 15.44 -10.14
CA TYR A 313 27.20 14.28 -9.24
C TYR A 313 27.98 14.48 -7.94
N VAL A 314 29.08 15.23 -7.94
CA VAL A 314 29.79 15.61 -6.70
C VAL A 314 28.91 16.51 -5.82
N SER A 315 28.24 17.50 -6.40
CA SER A 315 27.32 18.37 -5.66
C SER A 315 26.05 17.65 -5.22
N PHE A 316 25.52 16.72 -6.03
CA PHE A 316 24.42 15.81 -5.63
C PHE A 316 24.81 15.03 -4.37
N ALA A 317 25.97 14.35 -4.37
CA ALA A 317 26.46 13.61 -3.21
C ALA A 317 26.57 14.50 -1.97
N PHE A 318 27.16 15.68 -2.10
CA PHE A 318 27.27 16.65 -1.00
C PHE A 318 25.91 17.09 -0.46
N PHE A 319 24.96 17.49 -1.33
CA PHE A 319 23.65 17.97 -0.89
C PHE A 319 22.73 16.85 -0.39
N SER A 320 22.93 15.60 -0.80
CA SER A 320 22.22 14.42 -0.25
C SER A 320 22.44 14.24 1.25
N LEU A 321 23.55 14.72 1.83
CA LEU A 321 23.75 14.77 3.29
C LEU A 321 22.68 15.62 3.99
N PHE A 322 22.14 16.65 3.33
CA PHE A 322 21.21 17.61 3.90
C PHE A 322 19.78 17.46 3.37
N ALA A 323 19.56 16.70 2.30
CA ALA A 323 18.28 16.51 1.63
C ALA A 323 17.13 16.13 2.58
N LYS A 324 17.37 15.22 3.54
CA LYS A 324 16.42 14.87 4.62
C LYS A 324 15.85 16.10 5.34
N LEU A 325 16.70 17.08 5.67
CA LEU A 325 16.30 18.28 6.40
C LEU A 325 15.41 19.19 5.57
N VAL A 326 15.65 19.25 4.25
CA VAL A 326 14.86 20.02 3.30
C VAL A 326 13.50 19.35 3.06
N VAL A 327 13.48 18.03 2.84
CA VAL A 327 12.25 17.24 2.63
C VAL A 327 11.35 17.29 3.86
N LEU A 328 11.89 17.16 5.08
CA LEU A 328 11.12 17.30 6.32
C LEU A 328 10.55 18.71 6.52
N LYS A 329 11.23 19.76 6.05
CA LYS A 329 10.77 21.15 6.20
C LYS A 329 9.71 21.53 5.16
N LEU A 330 9.86 21.09 3.92
CA LEU A 330 8.96 21.43 2.82
C LEU A 330 7.76 20.48 2.70
N GLY A 331 7.93 19.24 3.15
CA GLY A 331 7.07 18.11 2.80
C GLY A 331 7.42 17.54 1.43
N SER A 332 7.24 16.23 1.26
CA SER A 332 7.69 15.48 0.09
C SER A 332 7.12 15.97 -1.25
N LYS A 333 5.84 16.36 -1.31
CA LYS A 333 5.24 17.02 -2.51
C LYS A 333 6.02 18.27 -2.93
N ASN A 334 6.26 19.19 -2.00
CA ASN A 334 6.89 20.48 -2.31
C ASN A 334 8.39 20.30 -2.60
N ALA A 335 9.03 19.32 -1.97
CA ALA A 335 10.40 18.92 -2.29
C ALA A 335 10.54 18.43 -3.75
N VAL A 336 9.61 17.59 -4.21
CA VAL A 336 9.58 17.12 -5.61
C VAL A 336 9.39 18.28 -6.59
N ILE A 337 8.49 19.24 -6.31
CA ILE A 337 8.29 20.44 -7.15
C ILE A 337 9.51 21.36 -7.13
N LEU A 338 10.15 21.59 -5.98
CA LEU A 338 11.41 22.35 -5.90
C LEU A 338 12.50 21.67 -6.73
N GLY A 339 12.55 20.33 -6.70
CA GLY A 339 13.51 19.54 -7.44
C GLY A 339 13.49 19.76 -8.96
N THR A 340 12.32 19.96 -9.59
CA THR A 340 12.28 20.15 -11.06
C THR A 340 12.94 21.44 -11.52
N THR A 341 13.02 22.46 -10.66
CA THR A 341 13.62 23.76 -11.00
C THR A 341 15.09 23.65 -11.40
N GLY A 342 15.85 22.75 -10.77
CA GLY A 342 17.26 22.53 -11.13
C GLY A 342 17.44 21.85 -12.48
N TYR A 343 16.57 20.87 -12.78
CA TYR A 343 16.58 20.20 -14.09
C TYR A 343 16.21 21.20 -15.19
N TRP A 344 15.18 22.02 -14.97
CA TRP A 344 14.77 23.06 -15.91
C TRP A 344 15.89 24.08 -16.17
N LEU A 345 16.56 24.57 -15.11
CA LEU A 345 17.67 25.52 -15.25
C LEU A 345 18.89 24.92 -15.96
N TYR A 346 19.18 23.63 -15.77
CA TYR A 346 20.26 22.94 -16.48
C TYR A 346 19.99 22.83 -17.99
N ILE A 347 18.76 22.49 -18.38
CA ILE A 347 18.37 22.47 -19.79
C ILE A 347 18.30 23.89 -20.38
N ALA A 348 17.91 24.89 -19.59
CA ALA A 348 17.93 26.29 -20.02
C ALA A 348 19.36 26.84 -20.20
N ALA A 349 20.33 26.41 -19.38
CA ALA A 349 21.74 26.78 -19.54
C ALA A 349 22.33 26.26 -20.86
N ASN A 350 21.89 25.08 -21.31
CA ASN A 350 22.24 24.46 -22.59
C ASN A 350 21.76 25.24 -23.84
N LEU A 351 20.85 26.23 -23.70
CA LEU A 351 20.52 27.16 -24.80
C LEU A 351 21.65 28.14 -25.12
N LYS A 352 22.52 28.43 -24.14
CA LYS A 352 23.71 29.29 -24.28
C LYS A 352 24.84 28.74 -23.40
N PRO A 353 25.43 27.60 -23.77
CA PRO A 353 26.43 26.93 -22.95
C PRO A 353 27.67 27.81 -22.82
N ASN A 354 28.09 28.05 -21.58
CA ASN A 354 29.39 28.61 -21.25
C ASN A 354 29.79 28.11 -19.85
N TRP A 355 31.07 28.24 -19.51
CA TRP A 355 31.60 27.79 -18.22
C TRP A 355 30.82 28.32 -17.01
N TYR A 356 30.41 29.59 -17.02
CA TYR A 356 29.70 30.18 -15.89
C TYR A 356 28.25 29.66 -15.78
N THR A 357 27.49 29.61 -16.88
CA THR A 357 26.09 29.12 -16.86
C THR A 357 26.03 27.63 -16.57
N MET A 358 26.85 26.83 -17.23
CA MET A 358 26.79 25.38 -17.11
C MET A 358 27.30 24.90 -15.74
N VAL A 359 28.40 25.44 -15.20
CA VAL A 359 28.89 25.04 -13.87
C VAL A 359 27.93 25.47 -12.77
N THR A 360 27.38 26.69 -12.82
CA THR A 360 26.40 27.14 -11.81
C THR A 360 25.10 26.35 -11.87
N ALA A 361 24.59 26.05 -13.08
CA ALA A 361 23.43 25.19 -13.26
C ALA A 361 23.68 23.74 -12.79
N SER A 362 24.90 23.21 -12.98
CA SER A 362 25.29 21.87 -12.51
C SER A 362 25.27 21.77 -10.98
N VAL A 363 25.84 22.75 -10.28
CA VAL A 363 25.83 22.81 -8.80
C VAL A 363 24.41 22.94 -8.26
N TYR A 364 23.58 23.77 -8.90
CA TYR A 364 22.17 23.92 -8.50
C TYR A 364 21.34 22.68 -8.81
N LEU A 365 21.61 21.98 -9.93
CA LEU A 365 20.99 20.70 -10.24
C LEU A 365 21.43 19.62 -9.24
N GLY A 366 22.69 19.55 -8.82
CA GLY A 366 23.08 18.64 -7.72
C GLY A 366 22.26 18.86 -6.44
N PHE A 367 22.02 20.12 -6.05
CA PHE A 367 21.13 20.45 -4.95
C PHE A 367 19.69 19.97 -5.20
N ALA A 368 19.12 20.33 -6.35
CA ALA A 368 17.73 20.03 -6.68
C ALA A 368 17.47 18.51 -6.87
N ALA A 369 18.42 17.78 -7.46
CA ALA A 369 18.40 16.33 -7.61
C ALA A 369 18.44 15.62 -6.24
N SER A 370 19.24 16.12 -5.30
CA SER A 370 19.26 15.58 -3.93
C SER A 370 17.90 15.69 -3.24
N ILE A 371 17.14 16.75 -3.53
CA ILE A 371 15.81 16.99 -2.96
C ILE A 371 14.73 16.21 -3.73
N ILE A 372 14.76 16.18 -5.07
CA ILE A 372 13.73 15.52 -5.88
C ILE A 372 13.64 14.03 -5.56
N TRP A 373 14.80 13.36 -5.49
CA TRP A 373 14.87 11.90 -5.36
C TRP A 373 14.60 11.41 -3.93
N VAL A 374 14.94 12.22 -2.92
CA VAL A 374 14.57 11.93 -1.53
C VAL A 374 13.10 12.25 -1.28
N GLY A 375 12.59 13.33 -1.88
CA GLY A 375 11.18 13.69 -1.86
C GLY A 375 10.29 12.64 -2.53
N GLU A 376 10.69 12.15 -3.70
CA GLU A 376 10.01 11.10 -4.47
C GLU A 376 9.89 9.81 -3.68
N GLY A 377 11.01 9.19 -3.29
CA GLY A 377 10.97 7.90 -2.58
C GLY A 377 10.19 7.98 -1.26
N THR A 378 10.26 9.11 -0.56
CA THR A 378 9.45 9.38 0.64
C THR A 378 7.96 9.49 0.29
N TYR A 379 7.61 10.23 -0.77
CA TYR A 379 6.23 10.42 -1.22
C TYR A 379 5.60 9.11 -1.69
N LEU A 380 6.29 8.37 -2.56
CA LEU A 380 5.84 7.08 -3.10
C LEU A 380 5.64 6.05 -1.98
N THR A 381 6.56 6.03 -1.00
CA THR A 381 6.44 5.17 0.19
C THR A 381 5.25 5.54 1.07
N SER A 382 5.03 6.84 1.33
CA SER A 382 3.88 7.33 2.11
C SER A 382 2.55 6.95 1.44
N ILE A 383 2.41 7.17 0.13
CA ILE A 383 1.24 6.70 -0.64
C ILE A 383 1.07 5.18 -0.52
N ALA A 384 2.13 4.40 -0.76
CA ALA A 384 2.08 2.94 -0.75
C ALA A 384 1.62 2.38 0.61
N ARG A 385 2.18 2.90 1.71
CA ARG A 385 1.76 2.52 3.07
C ARG A 385 0.31 2.88 3.34
N SER A 386 -0.10 4.11 3.03
CA SER A 386 -1.50 4.50 3.25
C SER A 386 -2.47 3.69 2.40
N HIS A 387 -2.10 3.34 1.16
CA HIS A 387 -2.92 2.48 0.31
C HIS A 387 -3.00 1.05 0.85
N SER A 388 -1.90 0.52 1.40
CA SER A 388 -1.87 -0.77 2.13
C SER A 388 -2.80 -0.74 3.35
N LEU A 389 -2.81 0.34 4.13
CA LEU A 389 -3.73 0.52 5.27
C LEU A 389 -5.20 0.60 4.84
N GLU A 390 -5.50 1.37 3.78
CA GLU A 390 -6.87 1.52 3.24
C GLU A 390 -7.42 0.23 2.61
N THR A 391 -6.56 -0.55 1.93
CA THR A 391 -6.96 -1.78 1.21
C THR A 391 -6.77 -3.07 2.02
N LYS A 392 -6.11 -2.99 3.17
CA LYS A 392 -5.64 -4.12 4.00
C LYS A 392 -4.72 -5.11 3.26
N LEU A 393 -4.10 -4.69 2.16
CA LEU A 393 -3.09 -5.48 1.46
C LEU A 393 -1.74 -5.43 2.20
N HIS A 394 -0.96 -6.51 2.11
CA HIS A 394 0.35 -6.59 2.75
C HIS A 394 1.30 -5.48 2.25
N GLU A 395 1.88 -4.71 3.17
CA GLU A 395 2.63 -3.48 2.89
C GLU A 395 3.73 -3.68 1.85
N ALA A 396 4.47 -4.80 1.91
CA ALA A 396 5.54 -5.10 0.95
C ALA A 396 5.04 -5.32 -0.49
N ILE A 397 3.84 -5.88 -0.67
CA ILE A 397 3.26 -6.10 -2.00
C ILE A 397 2.85 -4.75 -2.61
N VAL A 398 2.28 -3.86 -1.80
CA VAL A 398 1.87 -2.52 -2.27
C VAL A 398 3.08 -1.63 -2.55
N ILE A 399 4.08 -1.61 -1.65
CA ILE A 399 5.35 -0.90 -1.85
C ILE A 399 6.06 -1.42 -3.12
N GLY A 400 6.13 -2.74 -3.29
CA GLY A 400 6.71 -3.37 -4.48
C GLY A 400 6.00 -2.94 -5.76
N LYS A 401 4.67 -3.09 -5.81
CA LYS A 401 3.85 -2.71 -6.95
C LYS A 401 4.02 -1.23 -7.32
N PHE A 402 3.96 -0.32 -6.35
CA PHE A 402 4.05 1.12 -6.62
C PHE A 402 5.46 1.54 -7.06
N ASN A 403 6.52 0.93 -6.50
CA ASN A 403 7.88 1.12 -7.00
C ASN A 403 8.04 0.60 -8.44
N GLY A 404 7.53 -0.59 -8.74
CA GLY A 404 7.62 -1.16 -10.09
C GLY A 404 6.84 -0.35 -11.13
N GLU A 405 5.65 0.14 -10.80
CA GLU A 405 4.86 1.03 -11.67
C GLU A 405 5.58 2.38 -11.90
N PHE A 406 6.21 2.96 -10.88
CA PHE A 406 6.98 4.19 -11.00
C PHE A 406 8.24 4.02 -11.83
N TRP A 407 9.10 3.04 -11.50
CA TRP A 407 10.34 2.80 -12.22
C TRP A 407 10.11 2.36 -13.66
N ALA A 408 9.06 1.56 -13.93
CA ALA A 408 8.70 1.18 -15.29
C ALA A 408 8.33 2.39 -16.17
N MET A 409 7.53 3.31 -15.64
CA MET A 409 7.18 4.56 -16.33
C MET A 409 8.36 5.53 -16.43
N PHE A 410 9.24 5.57 -15.43
CA PHE A 410 10.45 6.37 -15.44
C PHE A 410 11.43 5.89 -16.51
N ALA A 411 11.68 4.59 -16.63
CA ALA A 411 12.63 3.99 -17.58
C ALA A 411 12.36 4.36 -19.04
N LEU A 412 11.09 4.60 -19.39
CA LEU A 412 10.68 5.10 -20.71
C LEU A 412 11.30 6.46 -21.08
N HIS A 413 11.90 7.21 -20.14
CA HIS A 413 12.59 8.46 -20.44
C HIS A 413 13.77 8.26 -21.40
N GLN A 414 14.53 7.15 -21.27
CA GLN A 414 15.61 6.80 -22.20
C GLN A 414 15.07 6.38 -23.57
N PHE A 415 13.90 5.75 -23.63
CA PHE A 415 13.27 5.40 -24.91
C PHE A 415 12.77 6.65 -25.64
N VAL A 416 11.92 7.45 -24.99
CA VAL A 416 11.25 8.61 -25.60
C VAL A 416 12.22 9.76 -25.85
N GLY A 417 13.11 10.08 -24.90
CA GLY A 417 14.04 11.20 -25.01
C GLY A 417 15.05 11.04 -26.16
N ASN A 418 15.65 9.85 -26.30
CA ASN A 418 16.60 9.59 -27.39
C ASN A 418 15.90 9.54 -28.76
N LEU A 419 14.65 9.07 -28.83
CA LEU A 419 13.86 9.09 -30.08
C LEU A 419 13.51 10.52 -30.52
N ILE A 420 13.13 11.41 -29.59
CA ILE A 420 12.89 12.84 -29.87
C ILE A 420 14.18 13.49 -30.39
N THR A 421 15.31 13.20 -29.77
CA THR A 421 16.62 13.74 -30.19
C THR A 421 16.98 13.31 -31.60
N LEU A 422 16.83 12.03 -31.91
CA LEU A 422 17.08 11.50 -33.26
C LEU A 422 16.18 12.18 -34.31
N ALA A 423 14.88 12.33 -34.02
CA ALA A 423 13.92 12.94 -34.94
C ALA A 423 14.16 14.44 -35.20
N ILE A 424 14.72 15.18 -34.24
CA ILE A 424 14.99 16.63 -34.35
C ILE A 424 16.39 16.91 -34.91
N LEU A 425 17.37 16.00 -34.75
CA LEU A 425 18.72 16.20 -35.28
C LEU A 425 18.93 15.61 -36.68
N ASP A 426 18.18 14.59 -37.11
CA ASP A 426 18.27 13.99 -38.46
C ASP A 426 17.57 14.83 -39.55
N THR A 427 16.87 15.91 -39.20
CA THR A 427 16.36 16.87 -40.20
C THR A 427 17.53 17.63 -40.85
N LYS A 428 17.94 17.14 -42.03
CA LYS A 428 18.98 17.68 -42.94
C LYS A 428 18.65 19.06 -43.53
N ALA A 429 18.26 20.01 -42.69
CA ALA A 429 18.12 21.43 -43.01
C ALA A 429 19.34 22.20 -42.50
N GLU A 430 19.74 23.24 -43.22
CA GLU A 430 21.00 23.96 -43.03
C GLU A 430 21.04 24.72 -41.69
N GLY A 431 21.77 24.19 -40.70
CA GLY A 431 22.08 24.89 -39.45
C GLY A 431 22.07 24.01 -38.19
N SER A 432 23.19 23.33 -37.90
CA SER A 432 23.36 22.47 -36.72
C SER A 432 23.01 23.16 -35.37
N SER A 433 23.34 24.45 -35.23
CA SER A 433 22.98 25.25 -34.05
C SER A 433 21.48 25.53 -33.91
N SER A 434 20.75 25.60 -35.04
CA SER A 434 19.30 25.83 -35.06
C SER A 434 18.55 24.60 -34.54
N ASN A 435 18.87 23.42 -35.04
CA ASN A 435 18.24 22.15 -34.63
C ASN A 435 18.51 21.85 -33.14
N THR A 436 19.73 22.10 -32.67
CA THR A 436 20.11 21.93 -31.25
C THR A 436 19.33 22.92 -30.35
N THR A 437 19.18 24.18 -30.78
CA THR A 437 18.37 25.17 -30.05
C THR A 437 16.89 24.76 -29.99
N LEU A 438 16.34 24.26 -31.11
CA LEU A 438 14.97 23.75 -31.18
C LEU A 438 14.75 22.55 -30.25
N LEU A 439 15.70 21.61 -30.20
CA LEU A 439 15.66 20.45 -29.30
C LEU A 439 15.52 20.87 -27.84
N PHE A 440 16.38 21.78 -27.37
CA PHE A 440 16.32 22.27 -26.00
C PHE A 440 15.04 23.08 -25.70
N ILE A 441 14.49 23.82 -26.67
CA ILE A 441 13.17 24.47 -26.51
C ILE A 441 12.03 23.45 -26.34
N VAL A 442 12.02 22.38 -27.14
CA VAL A 442 11.03 21.28 -27.03
C VAL A 442 11.16 20.57 -25.67
N PHE A 443 12.38 20.34 -25.22
CA PHE A 443 12.67 19.78 -23.90
C PHE A 443 12.17 20.68 -22.75
N LEU A 444 12.42 21.99 -22.79
CA LEU A 444 11.91 22.91 -21.78
C LEU A 444 10.37 22.91 -21.72
N PHE A 445 9.68 22.80 -22.87
CA PHE A 445 8.22 22.67 -22.89
C PHE A 445 7.73 21.35 -22.24
N SER A 446 8.41 20.23 -22.52
CA SER A 446 8.09 18.94 -21.88
C SER A 446 8.25 19.01 -20.36
N MET A 447 9.34 19.64 -19.89
CA MET A 447 9.63 19.79 -18.46
C MET A 447 8.67 20.74 -17.74
N THR A 448 8.18 21.81 -18.40
CA THR A 448 7.14 22.66 -17.80
C THR A 448 5.82 21.92 -17.69
N LEU A 449 5.43 21.12 -18.70
CA LEU A 449 4.25 20.25 -18.61
C LEU A 449 4.38 19.22 -17.48
N GLY A 450 5.54 18.58 -17.35
CA GLY A 450 5.84 17.67 -16.23
C GLY A 450 5.75 18.36 -14.87
N THR A 451 6.33 19.56 -14.74
CA THR A 451 6.26 20.35 -13.49
C THR A 451 4.84 20.79 -13.15
N ILE A 452 4.05 21.20 -14.15
CA ILE A 452 2.61 21.48 -13.97
C ILE A 452 1.86 20.24 -13.49
N LEU A 453 2.17 19.05 -14.03
CA LEU A 453 1.57 17.79 -13.61
C LEU A 453 1.91 17.45 -12.15
N MET A 454 3.13 17.76 -11.67
CA MET A 454 3.51 17.59 -10.27
C MET A 454 2.68 18.45 -9.30
N CYS A 455 2.15 19.59 -9.74
CA CYS A 455 1.30 20.43 -8.90
C CYS A 455 -0.03 19.76 -8.51
N PHE A 456 -0.55 18.83 -9.33
CA PHE A 456 -1.79 18.09 -9.08
C PHE A 456 -1.63 16.90 -8.13
N ILE A 457 -0.39 16.54 -7.78
CA ILE A 457 -0.08 15.50 -6.80
C ILE A 457 -0.71 15.83 -5.44
N ARG A 458 -1.22 14.84 -4.71
CA ARG A 458 -1.86 15.02 -3.40
C ARG A 458 -0.82 15.44 -2.34
N LYS A 459 -1.16 16.34 -1.43
CA LYS A 459 -0.36 16.58 -0.20
C LYS A 459 -0.46 15.32 0.66
N SER A 460 0.64 14.79 1.18
CA SER A 460 0.55 13.72 2.18
C SER A 460 0.17 14.30 3.54
N ASP A 461 -0.74 13.61 4.23
CA ASP A 461 -1.36 14.05 5.48
C ASP A 461 -0.45 13.77 6.71
N ASP A 462 0.60 12.96 6.54
CA ASP A 462 1.55 12.50 7.58
C ASP A 462 2.36 13.62 8.29
N ASN A 463 2.21 14.88 7.86
CA ASN A 463 3.00 16.03 8.34
C ASN A 463 2.33 16.86 9.44
N GLU A 464 1.07 16.60 9.81
CA GLU A 464 0.36 17.42 10.81
C GLU A 464 0.67 17.02 12.27
N GLU A 465 1.23 15.83 12.53
CA GLU A 465 1.61 15.39 13.89
C GLU A 465 3.08 15.66 14.29
N LYS A 466 3.95 16.12 13.39
CA LYS A 466 5.41 16.27 13.66
C LYS A 466 5.89 17.69 13.98
N VAL A 467 5.00 18.67 14.20
CA VAL A 467 5.37 20.07 14.46
C VAL A 467 4.70 20.63 15.72
N SER A 468 5.07 20.10 16.88
CA SER A 468 4.64 20.62 18.19
C SER A 468 5.65 20.39 19.33
N ALA A 469 6.90 20.85 19.17
CA ALA A 469 7.81 21.06 20.30
C ALA A 469 8.88 22.15 20.02
N ASP A 470 9.01 23.06 20.99
CA ASP A 470 10.16 23.89 21.36
C ASP A 470 10.78 24.88 20.36
N SER A 471 10.19 26.09 20.36
CA SER A 471 10.87 27.33 19.99
C SER A 471 11.73 27.88 21.14
N SER A 472 13.04 27.58 21.16
CA SER A 472 14.12 28.45 21.73
C SER A 472 15.48 27.70 21.86
N VAL A 473 16.05 27.23 20.75
CA VAL A 473 17.36 26.56 20.76
C VAL A 473 18.31 27.22 19.75
N SER A 474 19.56 27.44 20.16
CA SER A 474 20.60 28.06 19.32
C SER A 474 20.76 27.37 17.97
N VAL A 475 20.87 28.17 16.90
CA VAL A 475 20.99 27.69 15.50
C VAL A 475 22.09 26.64 15.36
N PHE A 476 23.19 26.78 16.09
CA PHE A 476 24.32 25.85 16.04
C PHE A 476 24.01 24.49 16.70
N SER A 477 23.30 24.46 17.83
CA SER A 477 22.86 23.21 18.45
C SER A 477 21.69 22.55 17.71
N VAL A 478 20.83 23.33 17.06
CA VAL A 478 19.81 22.82 16.12
C VAL A 478 20.49 22.19 14.89
N LEU A 479 21.53 22.82 14.32
CA LEU A 479 22.26 22.27 13.18
C LEU A 479 23.05 21.00 13.58
N ALA A 480 23.74 21.01 14.72
CA ALA A 480 24.49 19.85 15.21
C ALA A 480 23.61 18.64 15.55
N SER A 481 22.46 18.86 16.21
CA SER A 481 21.48 17.79 16.49
C SER A 481 20.83 17.25 15.22
N ARG A 482 20.58 18.09 14.22
CA ARG A 482 20.05 17.67 12.91
C ARG A 482 21.10 16.95 12.06
N LEU A 483 22.38 17.33 12.14
CA LEU A 483 23.52 16.60 11.56
C LEU A 483 23.69 15.21 12.20
N LYS A 484 23.48 15.07 13.51
CA LYS A 484 23.46 13.76 14.18
C LYS A 484 22.44 12.82 13.53
N SER A 485 21.27 13.35 13.12
CA SER A 485 20.23 12.61 12.40
C SER A 485 20.61 12.18 10.96
N VAL A 486 21.66 12.75 10.37
CA VAL A 486 22.26 12.28 9.09
C VAL A 486 23.20 11.09 9.33
N ILE A 487 23.87 11.08 10.49
CA ILE A 487 24.81 10.04 10.91
C ILE A 487 24.08 8.82 11.50
N THR A 488 22.93 8.99 12.16
CA THR A 488 22.18 7.88 12.78
C THR A 488 21.90 6.72 11.81
N PRO A 489 21.44 6.93 10.55
CA PRO A 489 21.30 5.83 9.58
C PRO A 489 22.60 5.08 9.27
N LEU A 490 23.76 5.77 9.24
CA LEU A 490 25.07 5.15 9.02
C LEU A 490 25.54 4.28 10.19
N LEU A 491 24.94 4.44 11.37
CA LEU A 491 25.18 3.58 12.54
C LEU A 491 24.27 2.33 12.55
N ASP A 492 23.25 2.27 11.68
CA ASP A 492 22.41 1.08 11.54
C ASP A 492 23.16 0.01 10.75
N LYS A 493 23.40 -1.14 11.40
CA LYS A 493 24.06 -2.31 10.79
C LYS A 493 23.33 -2.84 9.55
N ARG A 494 22.05 -2.49 9.33
CA ARG A 494 21.29 -2.80 8.12
C ARG A 494 21.73 -1.90 6.97
N MET A 495 21.81 -0.59 7.19
CA MET A 495 22.25 0.38 6.17
C MET A 495 23.68 0.06 5.70
N LEU A 496 24.60 -0.21 6.63
CA LEU A 496 25.99 -0.58 6.33
C LEU A 496 26.12 -1.80 5.41
N LEU A 497 25.18 -2.75 5.44
CA LEU A 497 25.16 -3.93 4.57
C LEU A 497 24.47 -3.68 3.22
N ILE A 498 23.68 -2.60 3.11
CA ILE A 498 23.00 -2.20 1.87
C ILE A 498 23.86 -1.21 1.06
N ILE A 499 24.71 -0.42 1.72
CA ILE A 499 25.61 0.56 1.08
C ILE A 499 26.42 -0.02 -0.10
N PRO A 500 27.03 -1.22 -0.04
CA PRO A 500 27.72 -1.78 -1.19
C PRO A 500 26.82 -1.93 -2.43
N LEU A 501 25.59 -2.43 -2.24
CA LEU A 501 24.60 -2.61 -3.31
C LEU A 501 24.12 -1.26 -3.87
N ILE A 502 23.98 -0.23 -3.03
CA ILE A 502 23.65 1.15 -3.45
C ILE A 502 24.80 1.77 -4.25
N ALA A 503 26.03 1.62 -3.78
CA ALA A 503 27.21 2.13 -4.49
C ALA A 503 27.36 1.42 -5.84
N TYR A 504 27.09 0.11 -5.89
CA TYR A 504 27.12 -0.67 -7.11
C TYR A 504 26.03 -0.27 -8.12
N SER A 505 24.79 0.07 -7.71
CA SER A 505 23.79 0.57 -8.66
C SER A 505 24.20 1.91 -9.30
N GLY A 506 24.83 2.80 -8.52
CA GLY A 506 25.44 4.02 -9.06
C GLY A 506 26.61 3.75 -10.01
N LEU A 507 27.50 2.85 -9.63
CA LEU A 507 28.63 2.40 -10.44
C LEU A 507 28.17 1.85 -11.80
N GLN A 508 27.10 1.04 -11.79
CA GLN A 508 26.53 0.42 -12.99
C GLN A 508 25.84 1.43 -13.92
N GLN A 509 25.13 2.43 -13.38
CA GLN A 509 24.54 3.49 -14.18
C GLN A 509 25.62 4.32 -14.88
N ALA A 510 26.68 4.70 -14.15
CA ALA A 510 27.78 5.45 -14.71
C ALA A 510 28.58 4.65 -15.76
N PHE A 511 28.83 3.35 -15.52
CA PHE A 511 29.44 2.45 -16.51
C PHE A 511 28.62 2.40 -17.80
N VAL A 512 27.29 2.30 -17.70
CA VAL A 512 26.40 2.31 -18.87
C VAL A 512 26.55 3.61 -19.66
N TRP A 513 26.53 4.77 -18.99
CA TRP A 513 26.59 6.06 -19.66
C TRP A 513 27.97 6.48 -20.17
N ALA A 514 29.06 6.06 -19.52
CA ALA A 514 30.42 6.54 -19.80
C ALA A 514 31.29 5.54 -20.58
N ASP A 515 31.30 4.26 -20.18
CA ASP A 515 32.20 3.25 -20.74
C ASP A 515 31.52 2.40 -21.80
N TYR A 516 30.30 1.94 -21.55
CA TYR A 516 29.56 1.05 -22.45
C TYR A 516 29.13 1.75 -23.76
N THR A 517 28.51 2.92 -23.68
CA THR A 517 28.16 3.74 -24.86
C THR A 517 29.38 4.06 -25.72
N LYS A 518 30.49 4.46 -25.08
CA LYS A 518 31.71 4.95 -25.72
C LYS A 518 32.60 3.85 -26.29
N ASP A 519 32.87 2.79 -25.52
CA ASP A 519 33.88 1.79 -25.87
C ASP A 519 33.26 0.48 -26.42
N VAL A 520 31.95 0.25 -26.25
CA VAL A 520 31.24 -0.95 -26.79
C VAL A 520 30.28 -0.59 -27.91
N VAL A 521 29.42 0.42 -27.75
CA VAL A 521 28.38 0.75 -28.74
C VAL A 521 28.92 1.59 -29.89
N ASN A 522 29.52 2.75 -29.58
CA ASN A 522 29.96 3.72 -30.58
C ASN A 522 30.95 3.14 -31.64
N PRO A 523 31.93 2.28 -31.29
CA PRO A 523 32.87 1.75 -32.29
C PRO A 523 32.24 0.81 -33.32
N VAL A 524 31.03 0.29 -33.06
CA VAL A 524 30.35 -0.70 -33.92
C VAL A 524 29.09 -0.13 -34.58
N LEU A 525 28.33 0.70 -33.87
CA LEU A 525 27.07 1.28 -34.33
C LEU A 525 27.12 2.79 -34.60
N GLY A 526 28.23 3.45 -34.28
CA GLY A 526 28.38 4.91 -34.37
C GLY A 526 27.50 5.69 -33.38
N GLU A 527 27.60 7.01 -33.42
CA GLU A 527 26.92 7.91 -32.49
C GLU A 527 25.39 7.78 -32.55
N ALA A 528 24.81 7.65 -33.74
CA ALA A 528 23.38 7.38 -33.92
C ALA A 528 22.95 6.03 -33.32
N GLY A 529 23.85 5.06 -33.28
CA GLY A 529 23.64 3.75 -32.67
C GLY A 529 23.55 3.78 -31.14
N VAL A 530 24.18 4.76 -30.49
CA VAL A 530 24.13 4.95 -29.03
C VAL A 530 22.69 5.19 -28.57
N GLY A 531 21.95 6.06 -29.27
CA GLY A 531 20.54 6.32 -28.97
C GLY A 531 19.66 5.06 -29.09
N GLY A 532 19.93 4.22 -30.10
CA GLY A 532 19.24 2.94 -30.29
C GLY A 532 19.52 1.93 -29.16
N ALA A 533 20.79 1.80 -28.74
CA ALA A 533 21.16 0.94 -27.62
C ALA A 533 20.53 1.42 -26.29
N MET A 534 20.53 2.73 -26.03
CA MET A 534 19.91 3.30 -24.81
C MET A 534 18.37 3.19 -24.82
N ALA A 535 17.74 3.20 -26.00
CA ALA A 535 16.31 2.92 -26.13
C ALA A 535 15.98 1.45 -25.80
N VAL A 536 16.80 0.49 -26.23
CA VAL A 536 16.65 -0.93 -25.85
C VAL A 536 16.87 -1.13 -24.34
N TYR A 537 17.92 -0.50 -23.78
CA TYR A 537 18.18 -0.51 -22.33
C TYR A 537 16.96 -0.06 -21.53
N GLY A 538 16.40 1.12 -21.86
CA GLY A 538 15.23 1.68 -21.16
C GLY A 538 13.95 0.84 -21.33
N ALA A 539 13.78 0.16 -22.47
CA ALA A 539 12.64 -0.75 -22.68
C ALA A 539 12.72 -2.01 -21.81
N PHE A 540 13.90 -2.62 -21.69
CA PHE A 540 14.09 -3.82 -20.85
C PHE A 540 14.10 -3.50 -19.35
N ASP A 541 14.65 -2.34 -18.95
CA ASP A 541 14.44 -1.76 -17.63
C ASP A 541 12.93 -1.63 -17.34
N ALA A 542 12.17 -0.97 -18.22
CA ALA A 542 10.74 -0.73 -17.98
C ALA A 542 9.94 -2.03 -17.72
N ILE A 543 10.20 -3.07 -18.53
CA ILE A 543 9.57 -4.39 -18.38
C ILE A 543 9.98 -5.05 -17.06
N CYS A 544 11.26 -5.02 -16.72
CA CYS A 544 11.79 -5.71 -15.54
C CYS A 544 11.48 -4.98 -14.23
N SER A 545 11.43 -3.65 -14.24
CA SER A 545 10.94 -2.82 -13.14
C SER A 545 9.49 -3.18 -12.79
N LEU A 546 8.61 -3.32 -13.79
CA LEU A 546 7.22 -3.73 -13.58
C LEU A 546 7.11 -5.18 -13.04
N ALA A 547 7.90 -6.11 -13.59
CA ALA A 547 7.92 -7.50 -13.15
C ALA A 547 8.46 -7.66 -11.72
N ALA A 548 9.61 -7.05 -11.42
CA ALA A 548 10.25 -7.03 -10.11
C ALA A 548 9.31 -6.45 -9.04
N GLY A 549 8.65 -5.33 -9.34
CA GLY A 549 7.67 -4.73 -8.43
C GLY A 549 6.49 -5.65 -8.12
N ARG A 550 5.96 -6.38 -9.12
CA ARG A 550 4.86 -7.35 -8.91
C ARG A 550 5.28 -8.60 -8.15
N LEU A 551 6.52 -9.07 -8.32
CA LEU A 551 7.07 -10.24 -7.62
C LEU A 551 7.48 -9.93 -6.16
N THR A 552 7.58 -8.65 -5.79
CA THR A 552 7.98 -8.21 -4.46
C THR A 552 6.93 -8.55 -3.41
N SER A 553 7.27 -9.46 -2.49
CA SER A 553 6.40 -9.87 -1.37
C SER A 553 6.99 -9.62 0.01
N GLY A 554 8.30 -9.36 0.09
CA GLY A 554 9.07 -9.15 1.33
C GLY A 554 10.57 -9.36 1.10
N LEU A 555 11.39 -9.22 2.15
CA LEU A 555 12.86 -9.22 2.06
C LEU A 555 13.44 -10.41 1.31
N ARG A 556 12.91 -11.62 1.53
CA ARG A 556 13.38 -12.84 0.85
C ARG A 556 13.13 -12.81 -0.66
N SER A 557 11.95 -12.34 -1.09
CA SER A 557 11.65 -12.14 -2.52
C SER A 557 12.56 -11.08 -3.13
N ILE A 558 12.72 -9.92 -2.47
CA ILE A 558 13.64 -8.86 -2.88
C ILE A 558 15.07 -9.41 -3.08
N THR A 559 15.52 -10.26 -2.16
CA THR A 559 16.84 -10.91 -2.22
C THR A 559 16.99 -11.78 -3.47
N LEU A 560 16.01 -12.63 -3.76
CA LEU A 560 16.02 -13.50 -4.94
C LEU A 560 15.97 -12.70 -6.24
N ILE A 561 15.13 -11.66 -6.31
CA ILE A 561 15.00 -10.80 -7.49
C ILE A 561 16.32 -10.07 -7.77
N VAL A 562 16.93 -9.46 -6.75
CA VAL A 562 18.23 -8.76 -6.87
C VAL A 562 19.35 -9.71 -7.31
N ILE A 563 19.40 -10.93 -6.77
CA ILE A 563 20.40 -11.94 -7.17
C ILE A 563 20.20 -12.35 -8.64
N GLY A 564 18.94 -12.50 -9.09
CA GLY A 564 18.62 -12.76 -10.49
C GLY A 564 19.09 -11.64 -11.42
N GLY A 565 18.79 -10.38 -11.10
CA GLY A 565 19.27 -9.21 -11.86
C GLY A 565 20.79 -9.11 -11.86
N ALA A 566 21.43 -9.36 -10.72
CA ALA A 566 22.89 -9.36 -10.60
C ALA A 566 23.55 -10.47 -11.43
N PHE A 567 22.93 -11.65 -11.52
CA PHE A 567 23.45 -12.74 -12.36
C PHE A 567 23.52 -12.34 -13.84
N PHE A 568 22.48 -11.71 -14.39
CA PHE A 568 22.49 -11.24 -15.78
C PHE A 568 23.58 -10.18 -16.04
N GLN A 569 23.79 -9.26 -15.11
CA GLN A 569 24.88 -8.27 -15.21
C GLN A 569 26.27 -8.92 -15.12
N ALA A 570 26.46 -9.87 -14.20
CA ALA A 570 27.71 -10.62 -14.08
C ALA A 570 28.06 -11.35 -15.38
N VAL A 571 27.09 -12.00 -16.05
CA VAL A 571 27.29 -12.66 -17.35
C VAL A 571 27.82 -11.66 -18.40
N ILE A 572 27.26 -10.45 -18.48
CA ILE A 572 27.74 -9.41 -19.40
C ILE A 572 29.18 -8.97 -19.07
N PHE A 573 29.50 -8.75 -17.80
CA PHE A 573 30.85 -8.33 -17.42
C PHE A 573 31.89 -9.45 -17.59
N LEU A 574 31.54 -10.71 -17.33
CA LEU A 574 32.40 -11.85 -17.66
C LEU A 574 32.63 -11.96 -19.18
N TRP A 575 31.61 -11.75 -20.00
CA TRP A 575 31.75 -11.76 -21.46
C TRP A 575 32.67 -10.65 -21.97
N LEU A 576 32.53 -9.42 -21.44
CA LEU A 576 33.44 -8.32 -21.73
C LEU A 576 34.89 -8.61 -21.27
N LEU A 577 35.06 -9.20 -20.08
CA LEU A 577 36.37 -9.53 -19.52
C LEU A 577 37.12 -10.59 -20.35
N LEU A 578 36.40 -11.58 -20.90
CA LEU A 578 36.93 -12.64 -21.75
C LEU A 578 37.33 -12.18 -23.18
N ARG A 579 37.62 -10.87 -23.33
CA ARG A 579 37.98 -10.19 -24.58
C ARG A 579 36.93 -10.35 -25.67
N TYR A 580 35.80 -9.67 -25.47
CA TYR A 580 34.90 -9.32 -26.57
C TYR A 580 35.69 -8.74 -27.76
N THR A 581 35.63 -9.42 -28.90
CA THR A 581 36.11 -8.91 -30.18
C THR A 581 34.93 -8.41 -30.98
N ALA A 582 34.96 -7.14 -31.41
CA ALA A 582 33.94 -6.56 -32.27
C ALA A 582 33.86 -7.33 -33.60
N THR A 583 32.84 -8.17 -33.76
CA THR A 583 32.56 -8.92 -34.99
C THR A 583 31.87 -8.03 -36.02
N SER A 584 32.32 -8.03 -37.26
CA SER A 584 31.67 -7.30 -38.35
C SER A 584 30.35 -7.94 -38.80
N GLY A 585 29.48 -7.15 -39.44
CA GLY A 585 28.19 -7.60 -39.95
C GLY A 585 27.10 -7.69 -38.87
N VAL A 586 26.09 -8.54 -39.10
CA VAL A 586 24.86 -8.61 -38.30
C VAL A 586 25.13 -8.88 -36.81
N LEU A 587 26.13 -9.71 -36.48
CA LEU A 587 26.49 -10.01 -35.09
C LEU A 587 27.04 -8.79 -34.34
N GLY A 588 27.76 -7.89 -35.04
CA GLY A 588 28.20 -6.61 -34.48
C GLY A 588 27.05 -5.69 -34.07
N ILE A 589 25.90 -5.81 -34.73
CA ILE A 589 24.69 -5.06 -34.37
C ILE A 589 23.96 -5.74 -33.21
N ILE A 590 23.81 -7.07 -33.25
CA ILE A 590 23.06 -7.83 -32.25
C ILE A 590 23.74 -7.80 -30.87
N TYR A 591 25.07 -7.94 -30.80
CA TYR A 591 25.75 -8.09 -29.51
C TYR A 591 25.61 -6.86 -28.58
N PRO A 592 25.87 -5.61 -29.01
CA PRO A 592 25.61 -4.45 -28.16
C PRO A 592 24.12 -4.33 -27.79
N LEU A 593 23.18 -4.53 -28.71
CA LEU A 593 21.75 -4.43 -28.38
C LEU A 593 21.30 -5.47 -27.34
N LEU A 594 21.84 -6.69 -27.40
CA LEU A 594 21.62 -7.74 -26.38
C LEU A 594 22.26 -7.37 -25.03
N MET A 595 23.44 -6.76 -25.03
CA MET A 595 24.10 -6.27 -23.81
C MET A 595 23.31 -5.12 -23.17
N ALA A 596 22.81 -4.17 -23.97
CA ALA A 596 21.94 -3.10 -23.51
C ALA A 596 20.67 -3.64 -22.85
N ALA A 597 20.03 -4.65 -23.46
CA ALA A 597 18.87 -5.32 -22.89
C ALA A 597 19.20 -5.92 -21.52
N LEU A 598 20.23 -6.76 -21.42
CA LEU A 598 20.62 -7.45 -20.18
C LEU A 598 21.11 -6.50 -19.07
N LEU A 599 21.78 -5.40 -19.42
CA LEU A 599 22.14 -4.35 -18.47
C LEU A 599 20.90 -3.61 -17.95
N GLY A 600 19.92 -3.33 -18.82
CA GLY A 600 18.63 -2.72 -18.46
C GLY A 600 17.78 -3.60 -17.54
N ILE A 601 17.74 -4.92 -17.77
CA ILE A 601 17.12 -5.89 -16.83
C ILE A 601 17.68 -5.71 -15.42
N GLY A 602 19.01 -5.61 -15.30
CA GLY A 602 19.68 -5.46 -14.02
C GLY A 602 19.42 -4.11 -13.34
N ASP A 603 19.46 -2.99 -14.09
CA ASP A 603 19.22 -1.64 -13.53
C ASP A 603 17.77 -1.49 -13.04
N GLY A 604 16.80 -1.96 -13.83
CA GLY A 604 15.38 -1.92 -13.46
C GLY A 604 15.06 -2.77 -12.24
N VAL A 605 15.66 -3.97 -12.16
CA VAL A 605 15.64 -4.78 -10.94
C VAL A 605 16.26 -4.02 -9.76
N LEU A 606 17.49 -3.52 -9.90
CA LEU A 606 18.23 -2.94 -8.78
C LEU A 606 17.56 -1.69 -8.20
N ASN A 607 17.12 -0.73 -9.03
CA ASN A 607 16.49 0.49 -8.54
C ASN A 607 15.10 0.22 -7.93
N THR A 608 14.27 -0.58 -8.60
CA THR A 608 12.94 -0.97 -8.08
C THR A 608 13.07 -1.67 -6.72
N GLN A 609 14.00 -2.62 -6.61
CA GLN A 609 14.18 -3.41 -5.40
C GLN A 609 14.88 -2.63 -4.28
N LEU A 610 15.86 -1.76 -4.57
CA LEU A 610 16.49 -0.89 -3.57
C LEU A 610 15.49 0.09 -2.95
N SER A 611 14.66 0.75 -3.76
CA SER A 611 13.63 1.66 -3.23
C SER A 611 12.60 0.91 -2.37
N ALA A 612 12.13 -0.26 -2.82
CA ALA A 612 11.21 -1.09 -2.03
C ALA A 612 11.84 -1.62 -0.72
N LEU A 613 13.11 -2.04 -0.77
CA LEU A 613 13.87 -2.52 0.38
C LEU A 613 14.02 -1.45 1.47
N LEU A 614 14.43 -0.23 1.09
CA LEU A 614 14.62 0.87 2.03
C LEU A 614 13.27 1.30 2.63
N ALA A 615 12.23 1.37 1.81
CA ALA A 615 10.86 1.62 2.25
C ALA A 615 10.36 0.57 3.26
N LEU A 616 10.80 -0.69 3.17
CA LEU A 616 10.40 -1.75 4.11
C LEU A 616 11.24 -1.77 5.40
N LEU A 617 12.56 -1.57 5.31
CA LEU A 617 13.46 -1.68 6.46
C LEU A 617 13.46 -0.43 7.36
N PHE A 618 13.27 0.77 6.79
CA PHE A 618 13.44 2.05 7.48
C PHE A 618 12.12 2.80 7.68
N LYS A 619 11.10 2.11 8.22
CA LYS A 619 9.74 2.67 8.38
C LYS A 619 9.67 4.00 9.13
N GLN A 620 10.53 4.20 10.12
CA GLN A 620 10.55 5.39 11.00
C GLN A 620 11.35 6.58 10.42
N ASP A 621 12.22 6.35 9.43
CA ASP A 621 13.14 7.36 8.87
C ASP A 621 13.37 7.12 7.36
N THR A 622 12.28 7.20 6.60
CA THR A 622 12.27 7.05 5.14
C THR A 622 13.16 8.09 4.46
N GLU A 623 13.07 9.33 4.90
CA GLU A 623 13.80 10.49 4.39
C GLU A 623 15.31 10.29 4.59
N GLY A 624 15.73 9.77 5.74
CA GLY A 624 17.12 9.40 6.00
C GLY A 624 17.60 8.23 5.14
N ALA A 625 16.76 7.22 4.94
CA ALA A 625 17.10 6.07 4.10
C ALA A 625 17.27 6.44 2.62
N PHE A 626 16.35 7.22 2.04
CA PHE A 626 16.47 7.71 0.67
C PHE A 626 17.59 8.76 0.50
N ALA A 627 17.89 9.56 1.53
CA ALA A 627 19.05 10.44 1.52
C ALA A 627 20.37 9.65 1.44
N GLN A 628 20.49 8.56 2.19
CA GLN A 628 21.63 7.64 2.11
C GLN A 628 21.69 6.92 0.76
N LEU A 629 20.56 6.44 0.22
CA LEU A 629 20.49 5.88 -1.14
C LEU A 629 21.17 6.81 -2.15
N LYS A 630 20.75 8.07 -2.18
CA LYS A 630 21.20 9.01 -3.19
C LYS A 630 22.61 9.56 -2.91
N LEU A 631 23.04 9.64 -1.64
CA LEU A 631 24.44 9.92 -1.29
C LEU A 631 25.40 8.90 -1.90
N TRP A 632 25.20 7.59 -1.63
CA TRP A 632 26.14 6.56 -2.07
C TRP A 632 26.04 6.27 -3.57
N GLN A 633 24.82 6.33 -4.14
CA GLN A 633 24.60 6.19 -5.58
C GLN A 633 25.30 7.33 -6.36
N SER A 634 25.09 8.60 -5.99
CA SER A 634 25.73 9.73 -6.67
C SER A 634 27.24 9.82 -6.44
N SER A 635 27.73 9.42 -5.25
CA SER A 635 29.17 9.32 -4.99
C SER A 635 29.85 8.30 -5.90
N ALA A 636 29.25 7.12 -6.09
CA ALA A 636 29.78 6.09 -7.00
C ALA A 636 29.75 6.57 -8.46
N ILE A 637 28.68 7.23 -8.90
CA ILE A 637 28.58 7.83 -10.24
C ILE A 637 29.70 8.87 -10.46
N ALA A 638 29.91 9.78 -9.50
CA ALA A 638 30.97 10.78 -9.58
C ALA A 638 32.36 10.14 -9.70
N VAL A 639 32.66 9.09 -8.93
CA VAL A 639 33.93 8.37 -9.00
C VAL A 639 34.16 7.80 -10.40
N VAL A 640 33.16 7.18 -11.03
CA VAL A 640 33.31 6.62 -12.39
C VAL A 640 33.57 7.71 -13.42
N PHE A 641 32.87 8.85 -13.39
CA PHE A 641 33.10 9.93 -14.36
C PHE A 641 34.52 10.51 -14.33
N PHE A 642 35.20 10.50 -13.18
CA PHE A 642 36.62 10.87 -13.13
C PHE A 642 37.54 9.69 -13.49
N LEU A 643 37.22 8.48 -13.02
CA LEU A 643 38.08 7.30 -13.17
C LEU A 643 38.08 6.72 -14.60
N SER A 644 36.96 6.79 -15.35
CA SER A 644 36.84 6.29 -16.73
C SER A 644 37.74 7.02 -17.72
N THR A 645 38.15 8.26 -17.40
CA THR A 645 39.15 9.00 -18.18
C THR A 645 40.58 8.51 -17.96
N ALA A 646 40.83 7.76 -16.87
CA ALA A 646 42.16 7.40 -16.40
C ALA A 646 42.47 5.88 -16.46
N VAL A 647 41.46 5.02 -16.67
CA VAL A 647 41.64 3.56 -16.72
C VAL A 647 41.04 2.96 -17.99
N THR A 648 41.38 1.70 -18.29
CA THR A 648 40.86 0.99 -19.47
C THR A 648 39.52 0.30 -19.17
N LEU A 649 38.73 0.04 -20.21
CA LEU A 649 37.48 -0.74 -20.12
C LEU A 649 37.66 -2.07 -19.37
N GLN A 650 38.76 -2.79 -19.58
CA GLN A 650 39.04 -4.05 -18.87
C GLN A 650 39.20 -3.84 -17.35
N THR A 651 39.84 -2.74 -16.94
CA THR A 651 39.96 -2.37 -15.53
C THR A 651 38.60 -1.99 -14.95
N MET A 652 37.76 -1.24 -15.68
CA MET A 652 36.39 -0.93 -15.25
C MET A 652 35.54 -2.19 -15.09
N VAL A 653 35.55 -3.08 -16.08
CA VAL A 653 34.80 -4.35 -16.02
C VAL A 653 35.24 -5.23 -14.84
N LEU A 654 36.53 -5.21 -14.47
CA LEU A 654 37.01 -5.86 -13.25
C LEU A 654 36.46 -5.19 -11.98
N ILE A 655 36.42 -3.86 -11.92
CA ILE A 655 35.82 -3.12 -10.80
C ILE A 655 34.31 -3.43 -10.70
N MET A 656 33.59 -3.53 -11.82
CA MET A 656 32.19 -3.96 -11.86
C MET A 656 31.99 -5.36 -11.27
N LEU A 657 32.83 -6.34 -11.66
CA LEU A 657 32.77 -7.72 -11.17
C LEU A 657 33.11 -7.86 -9.68
N VAL A 658 34.05 -7.07 -9.17
CA VAL A 658 34.31 -7.02 -7.72
C VAL A 658 33.15 -6.33 -6.98
N GLY A 659 32.64 -5.23 -7.52
CA GLY A 659 31.52 -4.47 -6.95
C GLY A 659 30.24 -5.31 -6.82
N ILE A 660 29.87 -6.06 -7.86
CA ILE A 660 28.68 -6.92 -7.83
C ILE A 660 28.84 -8.07 -6.83
N LEU A 661 30.02 -8.70 -6.76
CA LEU A 661 30.30 -9.79 -5.82
C LEU A 661 30.21 -9.32 -4.37
N VAL A 662 30.87 -8.20 -4.03
CA VAL A 662 30.81 -7.60 -2.69
C VAL A 662 29.37 -7.22 -2.32
N SER A 663 28.61 -6.68 -3.28
CA SER A 663 27.21 -6.29 -3.08
C SER A 663 26.31 -7.49 -2.79
N VAL A 664 26.40 -8.56 -3.59
CA VAL A 664 25.60 -9.78 -3.40
C VAL A 664 25.94 -10.47 -2.09
N VAL A 665 27.23 -10.56 -1.72
CA VAL A 665 27.66 -11.16 -0.44
C VAL A 665 27.16 -10.34 0.77
N ALA A 666 27.30 -9.01 0.74
CA ALA A 666 26.81 -8.14 1.81
C ALA A 666 25.28 -8.20 1.96
N PHE A 667 24.55 -8.25 0.83
CA PHE A 667 23.10 -8.30 0.82
C PHE A 667 22.55 -9.68 1.24
N LEU A 668 23.17 -10.78 0.82
CA LEU A 668 22.86 -12.12 1.34
C LEU A 668 23.05 -12.20 2.86
N TYR A 669 24.15 -11.64 3.38
CA TYR A 669 24.41 -11.60 4.81
C TYR A 669 23.39 -10.74 5.58
N LEU A 670 22.92 -9.63 4.99
CA LEU A 670 21.80 -8.85 5.54
C LEU A 670 20.56 -9.74 5.68
N THR A 671 20.15 -10.42 4.60
CA THR A 671 18.92 -11.23 4.60
C THR A 671 18.99 -12.34 5.63
N LEU A 672 20.08 -13.12 5.65
CA LEU A 672 20.31 -14.17 6.65
C LEU A 672 20.28 -13.64 8.09
N LYS A 673 20.80 -12.44 8.33
CA LYS A 673 20.83 -11.82 9.66
C LYS A 673 19.49 -11.25 10.09
N VAL A 674 18.71 -10.70 9.15
CA VAL A 674 17.37 -10.15 9.43
C VAL A 674 16.37 -11.28 9.62
N GLU A 675 16.40 -12.34 8.80
CA GLU A 675 15.55 -13.53 8.99
C GLU A 675 15.80 -14.18 10.36
N LYS A 676 17.06 -14.34 10.78
CA LYS A 676 17.43 -14.84 12.13
C LYS A 676 17.02 -13.93 13.30
N ALA A 677 16.54 -12.71 13.04
CA ALA A 677 16.00 -11.83 14.08
C ALA A 677 14.46 -11.85 14.16
N PHE A 678 13.80 -12.56 13.23
CA PHE A 678 12.35 -12.73 13.17
C PHE A 678 11.90 -14.20 13.25
N SER A 679 12.84 -15.15 13.20
CA SER A 679 12.68 -16.55 13.59
C SER A 679 13.12 -16.79 15.03
#